data_AF-A0A1B0FFE6-F1
#
_entry.id   AF-A0A1B0FFE6-F1
#
_cell.length_a   1.000
_cell.length_b   1.000
_cell.length_c   1.000
_cell.angle_alpha   90.00
_cell.angle_beta   90.00
_cell.angle_gamma   90.00
#
_symmetry.space_group_name_H-M   'P 1'
#
loop_
_entity.id
_entity.type
_entity.pdbx_description
1 polymer ?
#
loop_
_entity_poly.entity_id
_entity_poly.type
_entity_poly.pdbx_seq_one_letter_code
_entity_poly.pdbx_strand_id
1 'polypeptide(L)'
;MITTSGGIAYYHPQRRQCFLSNERELKFFKIYTQTNCELECLTNFTLSKCGCVKFSMPRTHDMPVCREDKIHCYAQAEDDLLLREFTEGLKTTDFNYRGLTECNCMPACTSLVYNAEISQGNFDLNKLLSAMGITNSPQDLQMSRLEIYFKENQFITSKRSELYGVTDFLANCGGIFGLFMGFSILSLVEMLYHFTLRFWSNIQFASIVCYLFYIMNSKEVDLSGNEKGTIDDGGENINKSSGSEMPHKKIFCPNIRTVVSDYCAKTSIHGVQYLGETRPFREKLFWFSVFVVSIYCALTLIRNIYIKWNETPVIVSFSEKSTPVWNIPFPAVTICTETKRTLRLNAPSYGDLFNMLKVDVKNKRRFDAKMANLSDTELEEFVTLLHICNTQIIDEGVPVLYPQLVDYFAVLDRMAPSFDAMFTFCKWFNVFGDCKGLFTETYTEEGVCFTFNGLNDTDLYRENTCQHQKAQEMVIPKSNWISNRSLSWSLENGYSKNTGIHTYPARVLSAGSRAGLFVAIQNFGKNLDYMCRGPIQGFKVLLHSPDDVPQVSKQFVRIPLGKEILIAVKPNMITTSGGIAYYHPQRRQCFLSNERELKFFKIYTQTNCELECLTNFTLSKCGCVKFSMPRTHDMPVCREDKIHCYAQAEDDLLLREFTEGLKTTDFNYRGLTECNCMPACTSLVYNAEISQGNFDLDKLLSAMGITNSPQDLQMSRLEIYFKENQFITSKRSELYGVTDFLANCGGIFGLFMGFSILSLVEMLYHFTLRFWSNIQC
;
A
#
# COMPACT_ATOMS: atom_id res chain seq x y z
N MET A 1 4.63 -7.40 -3.33
CA MET A 1 4.47 -8.09 -4.63
C MET A 1 4.61 -7.07 -5.75
N ILE A 2 5.31 -7.39 -6.83
CA ILE A 2 5.36 -6.60 -8.07
C ILE A 2 4.57 -7.36 -9.13
N THR A 3 3.63 -6.67 -9.79
CA THR A 3 2.84 -7.19 -10.91
C THR A 3 3.01 -6.30 -12.13
N THR A 4 2.66 -6.81 -13.31
CA THR A 4 2.77 -6.08 -14.57
C THR A 4 1.41 -6.04 -15.27
N SER A 5 0.98 -4.88 -15.77
CA SER A 5 -0.26 -4.73 -16.52
C SER A 5 -0.22 -5.48 -17.85
N GLY A 6 -1.38 -5.97 -18.33
CA GLY A 6 -1.48 -6.69 -19.61
C GLY A 6 -0.93 -5.92 -20.81
N GLY A 7 -1.07 -4.59 -20.85
CA GLY A 7 -0.50 -3.75 -21.92
C GLY A 7 1.02 -3.86 -22.06
N ILE A 8 1.74 -4.07 -20.95
CA ILE A 8 3.20 -4.24 -20.95
C ILE A 8 3.62 -5.59 -21.56
N ALA A 9 2.71 -6.58 -21.58
CA ALA A 9 2.99 -7.89 -22.15
C ALA A 9 3.34 -7.83 -23.65
N TYR A 10 2.80 -6.84 -24.38
CA TYR A 10 3.03 -6.66 -25.81
C TYR A 10 4.40 -6.04 -26.16
N TYR A 11 5.10 -5.47 -25.19
CA TYR A 11 6.43 -4.91 -25.43
C TYR A 11 7.50 -6.00 -25.34
N HIS A 12 8.47 -5.94 -26.26
CA HIS A 12 9.61 -6.85 -26.26
C HIS A 12 10.34 -6.87 -24.90
N PRO A 13 10.82 -8.03 -24.40
CA PRO A 13 11.47 -8.15 -23.09
C PRO A 13 12.58 -7.13 -22.84
N GLN A 14 13.41 -6.85 -23.85
CA GLN A 14 14.48 -5.85 -23.76
C GLN A 14 13.97 -4.40 -23.60
N ARG A 15 12.74 -4.08 -24.00
CA ARG A 15 12.17 -2.74 -23.82
C ARG A 15 11.57 -2.57 -22.41
N ARG A 16 10.99 -3.64 -21.86
CA ARG A 16 10.40 -3.64 -20.51
C ARG A 16 11.36 -4.10 -19.41
N GLN A 17 12.55 -4.56 -19.76
CA GLN A 17 13.61 -5.02 -18.84
C GLN A 17 13.18 -6.16 -17.91
N CYS A 18 12.33 -7.06 -18.40
CA CYS A 18 11.89 -8.24 -17.65
C CYS A 18 11.30 -9.33 -18.56
N PHE A 19 11.31 -10.57 -18.08
CA PHE A 19 10.63 -11.70 -18.71
C PHE A 19 9.31 -12.04 -17.99
N LEU A 20 8.27 -12.36 -18.77
CA LEU A 20 7.08 -13.04 -18.26
C LEU A 20 7.39 -14.52 -17.99
N SER A 21 6.59 -15.15 -17.14
CA SER A 21 6.83 -16.51 -16.65
C SER A 21 6.87 -17.58 -17.75
N ASN A 22 6.28 -17.30 -18.92
CA ASN A 22 6.10 -18.20 -20.06
C ASN A 22 6.96 -17.82 -21.29
N GLU A 23 7.72 -16.74 -21.25
CA GLU A 23 8.45 -16.25 -22.43
C GLU A 23 9.81 -16.86 -22.62
N ARG A 24 10.41 -17.33 -21.52
CA ARG A 24 11.69 -18.02 -21.54
C ARG A 24 11.51 -19.39 -20.91
N GLU A 25 11.48 -20.40 -21.77
CA GLU A 25 11.50 -21.79 -21.34
C GLU A 25 12.86 -22.11 -20.74
N LEU A 26 12.85 -22.73 -19.55
CA LEU A 26 14.02 -23.25 -18.87
C LEU A 26 14.01 -24.76 -19.03
N LYS A 27 15.17 -25.37 -19.28
CA LYS A 27 15.31 -26.81 -19.48
C LYS A 27 14.87 -27.61 -18.25
N PHE A 28 15.13 -27.10 -17.05
CA PHE A 28 14.86 -27.83 -15.81
C PHE A 28 13.66 -27.32 -15.01
N PHE A 29 13.12 -26.16 -15.38
CA PHE A 29 12.07 -25.48 -14.61
C PHE A 29 10.87 -25.14 -15.48
N LYS A 30 9.66 -25.45 -15.01
CA LYS A 30 8.40 -25.11 -15.71
C LYS A 30 8.05 -23.62 -15.67
N ILE A 31 8.64 -22.86 -14.77
CA ILE A 31 8.32 -21.45 -14.52
C ILE A 31 9.62 -20.65 -14.54
N TYR A 32 9.64 -19.61 -15.37
CA TYR A 32 10.74 -18.65 -15.36
C TYR A 32 10.72 -17.84 -14.07
N THR A 33 11.82 -17.92 -13.33
CA THR A 33 12.21 -16.94 -12.32
C THR A 33 13.67 -16.60 -12.55
N GLN A 34 14.09 -15.42 -12.11
CA GLN A 34 15.47 -15.01 -12.26
C GLN A 34 16.42 -16.03 -11.59
N THR A 35 16.08 -16.51 -10.39
CA THR A 35 16.87 -17.51 -9.66
C THR A 35 16.92 -18.87 -10.36
N ASN A 36 15.81 -19.32 -10.96
CA ASN A 36 15.80 -20.56 -11.72
C ASN A 36 16.69 -20.46 -12.96
N CYS A 37 16.68 -19.30 -13.63
CA CYS A 37 17.54 -19.01 -14.77
C CYS A 37 19.03 -19.02 -14.37
N GLU A 38 19.38 -18.33 -13.28
CA GLU A 38 20.75 -18.26 -12.77
C GLU A 38 21.25 -19.66 -12.37
N LEU A 39 20.40 -20.47 -11.72
CA LEU A 39 20.74 -21.85 -11.34
C LEU A 39 20.90 -22.78 -12.55
N GLU A 40 20.06 -22.64 -13.58
CA GLU A 40 20.21 -23.38 -14.84
C GLU A 40 21.49 -22.97 -15.59
N CYS A 41 21.81 -21.68 -15.62
CA CYS A 41 23.05 -21.20 -16.23
C CYS A 41 24.27 -21.77 -15.51
N LEU A 42 24.29 -21.70 -14.18
CA LEU A 42 25.35 -22.28 -13.35
C LEU A 42 25.47 -23.79 -13.57
N THR A 43 24.35 -24.50 -13.69
CA THR A 43 24.34 -25.94 -13.97
C THR A 43 24.97 -26.26 -15.32
N ASN A 44 24.58 -25.54 -16.38
CA ASN A 44 25.13 -25.74 -17.72
C ASN A 44 26.62 -25.37 -17.79
N PHE A 45 27.03 -24.30 -17.11
CA PHE A 45 28.42 -23.87 -17.00
C PHE A 45 29.28 -24.89 -16.23
N THR A 46 28.76 -25.42 -15.12
CA THR A 46 29.44 -26.45 -14.34
C THR A 46 29.59 -27.73 -15.17
N LEU A 47 28.55 -28.12 -15.90
CA LEU A 47 28.59 -29.29 -16.78
C LEU A 47 29.62 -29.11 -17.91
N SER A 48 29.68 -27.94 -18.55
CA SER A 48 30.62 -27.67 -19.64
C SER A 48 32.08 -27.63 -19.16
N LYS A 49 32.32 -27.09 -17.96
CA LYS A 49 33.66 -26.95 -17.38
C LYS A 49 34.17 -28.22 -16.70
N CYS A 50 33.31 -28.90 -15.94
CA CYS A 50 33.71 -30.03 -15.09
C CYS A 50 33.28 -31.40 -15.64
N GLY A 51 32.40 -31.44 -16.65
CA GLY A 51 31.85 -32.67 -17.21
C GLY A 51 30.80 -33.34 -16.33
N CYS A 52 30.40 -32.70 -15.21
CA CYS A 52 29.45 -33.20 -14.23
C CYS A 52 28.77 -32.03 -13.50
N VAL A 53 27.70 -32.31 -12.76
CA VAL A 53 26.98 -31.30 -11.94
C VAL A 53 26.99 -31.65 -10.46
N LYS A 54 26.88 -30.64 -9.58
CA LYS A 54 26.74 -30.86 -8.13
C LYS A 54 25.43 -31.59 -7.84
N PHE A 55 25.41 -32.45 -6.82
CA PHE A 55 24.23 -33.29 -6.52
C PHE A 55 22.95 -32.49 -6.24
N SER A 56 23.08 -31.25 -5.75
CA SER A 56 21.97 -30.34 -5.46
C SER A 56 21.50 -29.51 -6.66
N MET A 57 22.22 -29.56 -7.79
CA MET A 57 21.84 -28.83 -9.00
C MET A 57 20.75 -29.57 -9.78
N PRO A 58 19.87 -28.85 -10.48
CA PRO A 58 18.87 -29.46 -11.36
C PRO A 58 19.56 -30.25 -12.48
N ARG A 59 19.03 -31.44 -12.83
CA ARG A 59 19.65 -32.30 -13.86
C ARG A 59 18.67 -33.27 -14.49
N THR A 60 18.97 -33.73 -15.70
CA THR A 60 18.31 -34.90 -16.31
C THR A 60 18.99 -36.20 -15.88
N HIS A 61 18.36 -37.34 -16.15
CA HIS A 61 18.94 -38.66 -15.80
C HIS A 61 20.30 -38.91 -16.45
N ASP A 62 20.52 -38.39 -17.66
CA ASP A 62 21.76 -38.60 -18.43
C ASP A 62 22.92 -37.71 -17.96
N MET A 63 22.68 -36.75 -17.05
CA MET A 63 23.71 -35.85 -16.55
C MET A 63 24.45 -36.46 -15.36
N PRO A 64 25.78 -36.65 -15.44
CA PRO A 64 26.56 -37.25 -14.38
C PRO A 64 26.69 -36.31 -13.17
N VAL A 65 26.57 -36.88 -11.97
CA VAL A 65 26.80 -36.15 -10.72
C VAL A 65 28.30 -36.20 -10.39
N CYS A 66 28.86 -35.04 -10.02
CA CYS A 66 30.26 -34.94 -9.63
C CYS A 66 30.57 -35.80 -8.41
N ARG A 67 31.67 -36.56 -8.49
CA ARG A 67 32.25 -37.31 -7.37
C ARG A 67 33.24 -36.43 -6.60
N GLU A 68 33.85 -37.00 -5.56
CA GLU A 68 34.77 -36.31 -4.65
C GLU A 68 35.97 -35.65 -5.37
N ASP A 69 36.46 -36.26 -6.44
CA ASP A 69 37.58 -35.75 -7.26
C ASP A 69 37.27 -34.44 -8.00
N LYS A 70 35.99 -34.09 -8.13
CA LYS A 70 35.51 -32.88 -8.83
C LYS A 70 34.98 -31.79 -7.90
N ILE A 71 35.15 -31.94 -6.58
CA ILE A 71 34.71 -30.94 -5.59
C ILE A 71 35.31 -29.55 -5.86
N HIS A 72 36.63 -29.49 -6.05
CA HIS A 72 37.31 -28.24 -6.37
C HIS A 72 36.87 -27.65 -7.71
N CYS A 73 36.54 -28.49 -8.70
CA CYS A 73 36.14 -28.02 -10.02
C CYS A 73 34.81 -27.26 -9.96
N TYR A 74 33.77 -27.85 -9.37
CA TYR A 74 32.46 -27.19 -9.37
C TYR A 74 32.42 -25.97 -8.43
N ALA A 75 33.22 -25.95 -7.35
CA ALA A 75 33.38 -24.75 -6.52
C ALA A 75 34.01 -23.61 -7.33
N GLN A 76 35.09 -23.89 -8.07
CA GLN A 76 35.73 -22.91 -8.95
C GLN A 76 34.86 -22.55 -10.17
N ALA A 77 33.94 -23.41 -10.59
CA ALA A 77 33.01 -23.10 -11.68
C ALA A 77 32.06 -21.95 -11.29
N GLU A 78 31.58 -21.94 -10.05
CA GLU A 78 30.72 -20.88 -9.53
C GLU A 78 31.44 -19.53 -9.48
N ASP A 79 32.66 -19.50 -8.93
CA ASP A 79 33.49 -18.29 -8.86
C ASP A 79 33.87 -17.76 -10.24
N ASP A 80 34.27 -18.64 -11.17
CA ASP A 80 34.64 -18.22 -12.53
C ASP A 80 33.45 -17.65 -13.30
N LEU A 81 32.24 -18.19 -13.09
CA LEU A 81 31.02 -17.66 -13.69
C LEU A 81 30.73 -16.25 -13.16
N LEU A 82 30.80 -16.06 -11.83
CA LEU A 82 30.63 -14.74 -11.22
C LEU A 82 31.67 -13.73 -11.70
N LEU A 83 32.94 -14.14 -11.87
CA LEU A 83 34.00 -13.26 -12.36
C LEU A 83 33.78 -12.86 -13.83
N ARG A 84 33.31 -13.80 -14.68
CA ARG A 84 32.92 -13.49 -16.06
C ARG A 84 31.76 -12.49 -16.08
N GLU A 85 30.71 -12.77 -15.31
CA GLU A 85 29.59 -11.87 -15.10
C GLU A 85 29.97 -10.58 -14.37
N PHE A 86 31.13 -10.44 -13.75
CA PHE A 86 31.58 -9.14 -13.26
C PHE A 86 32.31 -8.36 -14.37
N THR A 87 33.16 -9.07 -15.11
CA THR A 87 34.04 -8.49 -16.14
C THR A 87 33.28 -8.02 -17.37
N GLU A 88 32.26 -8.76 -17.81
CA GLU A 88 31.35 -8.28 -18.85
C GLU A 88 30.64 -7.00 -18.40
N GLY A 89 30.41 -6.81 -17.09
CA GLY A 89 29.70 -5.68 -16.50
C GLY A 89 30.44 -4.39 -16.59
N LEU A 90 31.74 -4.47 -16.33
CA LEU A 90 32.64 -3.36 -16.49
C LEU A 90 32.80 -2.90 -17.94
N LYS A 91 32.47 -3.74 -18.94
CA LYS A 91 32.58 -3.38 -20.36
C LYS A 91 31.37 -2.59 -20.87
N THR A 92 30.27 -2.56 -20.14
CA THR A 92 29.03 -1.87 -20.56
C THR A 92 28.81 -0.59 -19.75
N THR A 93 28.49 0.52 -20.42
CA THR A 93 28.00 1.75 -19.77
C THR A 93 26.48 1.73 -19.55
N ASP A 94 25.81 0.67 -19.98
CA ASP A 94 24.36 0.51 -19.95
C ASP A 94 23.93 -0.12 -18.63
N PHE A 95 22.96 0.49 -17.91
CA PHE A 95 22.46 -0.03 -16.62
C PHE A 95 21.77 -1.41 -16.73
N ASN A 96 21.60 -1.93 -17.96
CA ASN A 96 20.94 -3.20 -18.29
C ASN A 96 21.88 -4.40 -18.39
N TYR A 97 22.95 -4.38 -17.60
CA TYR A 97 24.05 -5.30 -17.74
C TYR A 97 23.66 -6.81 -17.73
N ARG A 98 22.66 -7.23 -16.94
CA ARG A 98 22.23 -8.65 -16.85
C ARG A 98 21.50 -9.19 -18.07
N GLY A 99 21.03 -8.33 -18.98
CA GLY A 99 20.43 -8.74 -20.27
C GLY A 99 21.46 -8.99 -21.37
N LEU A 100 22.74 -8.72 -21.09
CA LEU A 100 23.87 -8.77 -22.02
C LEU A 100 24.93 -9.81 -21.63
N THR A 101 24.74 -10.50 -20.49
CA THR A 101 25.63 -11.59 -20.06
C THR A 101 25.32 -12.90 -20.77
N GLU A 102 26.29 -13.83 -20.79
CA GLU A 102 26.15 -15.21 -21.30
C GLU A 102 24.87 -15.91 -20.79
N CYS A 103 24.43 -15.62 -19.55
CA CYS A 103 23.23 -16.19 -18.94
C CYS A 103 21.90 -15.46 -19.29
N ASN A 104 21.94 -14.16 -19.60
CA ASN A 104 20.78 -13.30 -19.92
C ASN A 104 19.60 -13.39 -18.91
N CYS A 105 19.87 -13.52 -17.61
CA CYS A 105 18.83 -13.73 -16.59
C CYS A 105 18.22 -12.41 -16.10
N MET A 106 17.37 -11.79 -16.95
CA MET A 106 16.61 -10.58 -16.56
C MET A 106 15.62 -10.85 -15.41
N PRO A 107 15.26 -9.82 -14.62
CA PRO A 107 14.24 -9.96 -13.58
C PRO A 107 12.90 -10.46 -14.12
N ALA A 108 12.13 -11.17 -13.30
CA ALA A 108 10.76 -11.54 -13.65
C ALA A 108 9.84 -10.30 -13.63
N CYS A 109 8.90 -10.21 -14.59
CA CYS A 109 7.93 -9.11 -14.66
C CYS A 109 6.91 -9.16 -13.50
N THR A 110 6.69 -10.34 -12.94
CA THR A 110 5.88 -10.54 -11.73
C THR A 110 6.76 -11.21 -10.68
N SER A 111 6.86 -10.61 -9.50
CA SER A 111 7.68 -11.14 -8.42
C SER A 111 7.02 -10.97 -7.05
N LEU A 112 7.27 -11.93 -6.18
CA LEU A 112 6.86 -11.90 -4.78
C LEU A 112 8.12 -12.04 -3.93
N VAL A 113 8.36 -11.05 -3.06
CA VAL A 113 9.52 -11.00 -2.18
C VAL A 113 9.00 -10.99 -0.74
N TYR A 114 9.53 -11.89 0.07
CA TYR A 114 9.24 -11.98 1.50
C TYR A 114 10.39 -11.36 2.27
N ASN A 115 10.16 -10.21 2.89
CA ASN A 115 11.10 -9.62 3.83
C ASN A 115 10.82 -10.21 5.21
N ALA A 116 11.76 -10.95 5.77
CA ALA A 116 11.62 -11.57 7.08
C ALA A 116 12.31 -10.73 8.16
N GLU A 117 11.58 -10.45 9.25
CA GLU A 117 12.14 -9.93 10.49
C GLU A 117 12.38 -11.12 11.43
N ILE A 118 13.61 -11.31 11.92
CA ILE A 118 14.00 -12.48 12.71
C ILE A 118 14.17 -12.08 14.17
N SER A 119 13.46 -12.78 15.05
CA SER A 119 13.62 -12.64 16.49
C SER A 119 13.88 -13.99 17.13
N GLN A 120 14.84 -14.04 18.06
CA GLN A 120 15.34 -15.27 18.68
C GLN A 120 15.16 -15.23 20.20
N GLY A 121 14.96 -16.40 20.81
CA GLY A 121 14.79 -16.58 22.25
C GLY A 121 15.60 -17.78 22.74
N ASN A 122 16.09 -17.73 23.98
CA ASN A 122 16.66 -18.92 24.62
C ASN A 122 15.52 -19.87 24.98
N PHE A 123 15.56 -21.09 24.46
CA PHE A 123 14.56 -22.12 24.74
C PHE A 123 15.08 -23.10 25.79
N ASP A 124 14.53 -23.04 27.01
CA ASP A 124 14.94 -23.91 28.12
C ASP A 124 13.92 -25.03 28.33
N LEU A 125 14.12 -26.15 27.62
CA LEU A 125 13.21 -27.31 27.66
C LEU A 125 13.17 -27.95 29.05
N ASN A 126 14.33 -28.06 29.70
CA ASN A 126 14.43 -28.74 30.99
C ASN A 126 13.61 -28.03 32.08
N LYS A 127 13.63 -26.70 32.08
CA LYS A 127 12.81 -25.90 33.00
C LYS A 127 11.32 -25.94 32.68
N LEU A 128 10.95 -26.09 31.41
CA LEU A 128 9.54 -26.30 31.04
C LEU A 128 9.05 -27.67 31.51
N LEU A 129 9.83 -28.73 31.26
CA LEU A 129 9.49 -30.10 31.65
C LEU A 129 9.40 -30.24 33.18
N SER A 130 10.32 -29.63 33.92
CA SER A 130 10.25 -29.61 35.39
C SER A 130 9.00 -28.88 35.89
N ALA A 131 8.61 -27.77 35.26
CA ALA A 131 7.38 -27.05 35.59
C ALA A 131 6.10 -27.83 35.24
N MET A 132 6.16 -28.78 34.29
CA MET A 132 5.07 -29.73 34.00
C MET A 132 5.07 -30.96 34.94
N GLY A 133 6.04 -31.08 35.85
CA GLY A 133 6.19 -32.24 36.72
C GLY A 133 6.78 -33.47 36.02
N ILE A 134 7.45 -33.30 34.87
CA ILE A 134 8.10 -34.39 34.12
C ILE A 134 9.59 -34.44 34.49
N THR A 135 9.98 -35.42 35.30
CA THR A 135 11.37 -35.59 35.78
C THR A 135 12.20 -36.58 34.96
N ASN A 136 11.56 -37.45 34.16
CA ASN A 136 12.22 -38.55 33.42
C ASN A 136 12.36 -38.25 31.91
N SER A 137 12.87 -37.07 31.56
CA SER A 137 13.15 -36.73 30.16
C SER A 137 14.54 -37.21 29.72
N PRO A 138 14.73 -37.65 28.46
CA PRO A 138 16.06 -37.95 27.93
C PRO A 138 16.98 -36.72 28.04
N GLN A 139 18.16 -36.88 28.64
CA GLN A 139 19.11 -35.78 28.88
C GLN A 139 19.67 -35.16 27.60
N ASP A 140 19.64 -35.88 26.48
CA ASP A 140 20.17 -35.44 25.18
C ASP A 140 19.10 -34.82 24.25
N LEU A 141 17.87 -34.63 24.73
CA LEU A 141 16.81 -34.08 23.89
C LEU A 141 16.97 -32.56 23.71
N GLN A 142 17.52 -32.16 22.56
CA GLN A 142 17.53 -30.76 22.12
C GLN A 142 16.32 -30.47 21.24
N MET A 143 15.56 -29.43 21.60
CA MET A 143 14.38 -29.02 20.84
C MET A 143 14.48 -27.55 20.47
N SER A 144 14.10 -27.25 19.23
CA SER A 144 13.97 -25.89 18.71
C SER A 144 12.52 -25.67 18.29
N ARG A 145 11.94 -24.53 18.67
CA ARG A 145 10.61 -24.09 18.20
C ARG A 145 10.79 -23.03 17.11
N LEU A 146 10.24 -23.28 15.93
CA LEU A 146 10.17 -22.32 14.84
C LEU A 146 8.72 -21.87 14.67
N GLU A 147 8.50 -20.55 14.65
CA GLU A 147 7.20 -19.92 14.51
C GLU A 147 7.28 -18.97 13.32
N ILE A 148 6.51 -19.26 12.27
CA ILE A 148 6.46 -18.49 11.02
C ILE A 148 5.04 -17.97 10.84
N TYR A 149 4.90 -16.65 10.73
CA TYR A 149 3.62 -15.99 10.54
C TYR A 149 3.82 -14.69 9.75
N PHE A 150 2.74 -14.17 9.17
CA PHE A 150 2.73 -12.85 8.55
C PHE A 150 2.58 -11.77 9.63
N LYS A 151 3.45 -10.76 9.59
CA LYS A 151 3.41 -9.59 10.48
C LYS A 151 2.11 -8.77 10.32
N GLU A 152 1.61 -8.69 9.09
CA GLU A 152 0.38 -7.97 8.74
C GLU A 152 -0.50 -8.87 7.86
N ASN A 153 -1.82 -8.73 7.97
CA ASN A 153 -2.79 -9.50 7.16
C ASN A 153 -2.91 -8.99 5.71
N GLN A 154 -2.14 -7.98 5.34
CA GLN A 154 -2.17 -7.33 4.03
C GLN A 154 -0.75 -6.86 3.66
N PHE A 155 -0.53 -6.63 2.37
CA PHE A 155 0.71 -6.04 1.88
C PHE A 155 0.42 -5.15 0.68
N ILE A 156 1.30 -4.19 0.44
CA ILE A 156 1.17 -3.29 -0.70
C ILE A 156 1.63 -4.02 -1.96
N THR A 157 0.74 -4.09 -2.95
CA THR A 157 1.07 -4.54 -4.30
C THR A 157 1.52 -3.36 -5.14
N SER A 158 2.69 -3.46 -5.75
CA SER A 158 3.13 -2.50 -6.77
C SER A 158 2.79 -3.07 -8.14
N LYS A 159 2.06 -2.29 -8.96
CA LYS A 159 1.75 -2.66 -10.33
C LYS A 159 2.54 -1.76 -11.28
N ARG A 160 3.32 -2.37 -12.17
CA ARG A 160 3.95 -1.69 -13.30
C ARG A 160 2.88 -1.51 -14.37
N SER A 161 2.66 -0.25 -14.76
CA SER A 161 1.76 0.13 -15.85
C SER A 161 2.46 1.09 -16.79
N GLU A 162 2.03 1.11 -18.05
CA GLU A 162 2.45 2.15 -19.00
C GLU A 162 2.06 3.53 -18.49
N LEU A 163 3.03 4.45 -18.40
CA LEU A 163 2.78 5.83 -18.00
C LEU A 163 2.06 6.61 -19.11
N TYR A 164 2.50 6.41 -20.36
CA TYR A 164 1.95 7.01 -21.57
C TYR A 164 1.56 5.93 -22.57
N GLY A 165 0.26 5.77 -22.80
CA GLY A 165 -0.30 4.85 -23.79
C GLY A 165 -0.47 5.49 -25.17
N VAL A 166 -0.94 4.71 -26.14
CA VAL A 166 -1.23 5.19 -27.50
C VAL A 166 -2.35 6.22 -27.51
N THR A 167 -3.36 6.06 -26.65
CA THR A 167 -4.46 7.02 -26.47
C THR A 167 -3.94 8.38 -25.99
N ASP A 168 -3.04 8.38 -24.99
CA ASP A 168 -2.44 9.59 -24.42
C ASP A 168 -1.57 10.29 -25.48
N PHE A 169 -0.79 9.52 -26.25
CA PHE A 169 0.02 10.04 -27.35
C PHE A 169 -0.84 10.71 -28.44
N LEU A 170 -1.89 10.04 -28.92
CA LEU A 170 -2.79 10.59 -29.94
C LEU A 170 -3.49 11.85 -29.45
N ALA A 171 -3.95 11.86 -28.19
CA ALA A 171 -4.57 13.04 -27.59
C ALA A 171 -3.59 14.23 -27.54
N ASN A 172 -2.34 14.01 -27.10
CA ASN A 172 -1.32 15.05 -27.05
C ASN A 172 -0.96 15.59 -28.45
N CYS A 173 -0.78 14.72 -29.44
CA CYS A 173 -0.60 15.13 -30.83
C CYS A 173 -1.79 15.96 -31.31
N GLY A 174 -3.01 15.53 -31.02
CA GLY A 174 -4.24 16.25 -31.32
C GLY A 174 -4.31 17.63 -30.70
N GLY A 175 -3.92 17.75 -29.43
CA GLY A 175 -3.83 19.03 -28.74
C GLY A 175 -2.82 19.97 -29.40
N ILE A 176 -1.63 19.49 -29.74
CA ILE A 176 -0.57 20.30 -30.38
C ILE A 176 -0.98 20.71 -31.81
N PHE A 177 -1.44 19.76 -32.65
CA PHE A 177 -1.87 20.05 -34.02
C PHE A 177 -3.10 20.96 -34.05
N GLY A 178 -4.04 20.75 -33.14
CA GLY A 178 -5.19 21.62 -32.96
C GLY A 178 -4.79 23.03 -32.55
N LEU A 179 -3.88 23.17 -31.58
CA LEU A 179 -3.44 24.47 -31.06
C LEU A 179 -2.65 25.30 -32.08
N PHE A 180 -1.67 24.69 -32.78
CA PHE A 180 -0.75 25.43 -33.64
C PHE A 180 -1.20 25.50 -35.11
N MET A 181 -1.84 24.45 -35.62
CA MET A 181 -2.15 24.35 -37.06
C MET A 181 -3.66 24.37 -37.35
N GLY A 182 -4.52 24.16 -36.34
CA GLY A 182 -5.93 23.86 -36.58
C GLY A 182 -6.09 22.60 -37.46
N PHE A 183 -5.15 21.66 -37.38
CA PHE A 183 -5.08 20.51 -38.28
C PHE A 183 -5.79 19.30 -37.67
N SER A 184 -6.57 18.58 -38.49
CA SER A 184 -7.24 17.33 -38.09
C SER A 184 -7.05 16.23 -39.13
N ILE A 185 -7.39 15.00 -38.74
CA ILE A 185 -7.44 13.83 -39.65
C ILE A 185 -8.43 14.10 -40.81
N LEU A 186 -9.54 14.80 -40.58
CA LEU A 186 -10.45 15.18 -41.65
C LEU A 186 -9.81 16.16 -42.64
N SER A 187 -8.99 17.09 -42.14
CA SER A 187 -8.18 18.00 -42.96
C SER A 187 -7.15 17.23 -43.79
N LEU A 188 -6.56 16.16 -43.24
CA LEU A 188 -5.66 15.26 -43.97
C LEU A 188 -6.39 14.49 -45.09
N VAL A 189 -7.58 13.95 -44.79
CA VAL A 189 -8.40 13.24 -45.79
C VAL A 189 -8.87 14.21 -46.89
N GLU A 190 -9.19 15.45 -46.54
CA GLU A 190 -9.45 16.55 -47.49
C GLU A 190 -8.26 16.82 -48.41
N MET A 191 -7.07 16.95 -47.82
CA MET A 191 -5.84 17.13 -48.59
C MET A 191 -5.61 15.95 -49.55
N LEU A 192 -5.69 14.71 -49.06
CA LEU A 192 -5.54 13.51 -49.88
C LEU A 192 -6.61 13.42 -50.97
N TYR A 193 -7.88 13.67 -50.67
CA TYR A 193 -8.97 13.65 -51.64
C TYR A 193 -8.73 14.65 -52.77
N HIS A 194 -8.28 15.87 -52.45
CA HIS A 194 -7.98 16.90 -53.43
C HIS A 194 -6.74 16.60 -54.28
N PHE A 195 -5.64 16.17 -53.66
CA PHE A 195 -4.37 15.92 -54.36
C PHE A 195 -4.33 14.57 -55.10
N THR A 196 -5.19 13.60 -54.75
CA THR A 196 -5.22 12.28 -55.41
C THR A 196 -6.47 12.10 -56.27
N LEU A 197 -7.64 11.88 -55.65
CA LEU A 197 -8.87 11.49 -56.32
C LEU A 197 -9.43 12.58 -57.25
N ARG A 198 -9.44 13.83 -56.79
CA ARG A 198 -9.93 14.95 -57.60
C ARG A 198 -8.93 15.33 -58.70
N PHE A 199 -7.63 15.27 -58.40
CA PHE A 199 -6.57 15.50 -59.39
C PHE A 199 -6.57 14.43 -60.50
N TRP A 200 -6.70 13.14 -60.14
CA TRP A 200 -6.81 12.04 -61.12
C TRP A 200 -8.11 12.09 -61.93
N SER A 201 -9.25 12.38 -61.30
CA SER A 201 -10.52 12.60 -61.99
C SER A 201 -10.38 13.72 -63.03
N ASN A 202 -9.72 14.83 -62.67
CA ASN A 202 -9.50 15.94 -63.59
C ASN A 202 -8.48 15.61 -64.69
N ILE A 203 -7.45 14.79 -64.44
CA ILE A 203 -6.50 14.33 -65.47
C ILE A 203 -7.15 13.35 -66.45
N GLN A 204 -7.99 12.42 -65.97
CA GLN A 204 -8.76 11.53 -66.87
C GLN A 204 -9.76 12.34 -67.69
N PHE A 205 -10.44 13.32 -67.09
CA PHE A 205 -11.36 14.20 -67.81
C PHE A 205 -10.62 15.07 -68.82
N ALA A 206 -9.45 15.62 -68.47
CA ALA A 206 -8.60 16.37 -69.40
C ALA A 206 -8.05 15.49 -70.54
N SER A 207 -7.70 14.23 -70.26
CA SER A 207 -7.28 13.27 -71.29
C SER A 207 -8.42 12.90 -72.25
N ILE A 208 -9.64 12.72 -71.73
CA ILE A 208 -10.85 12.45 -72.53
C ILE A 208 -11.26 13.67 -73.34
N VAL A 209 -11.20 14.87 -72.76
CA VAL A 209 -11.50 16.13 -73.46
C VAL A 209 -10.44 16.43 -74.52
N CYS A 210 -9.15 16.19 -74.27
CA CYS A 210 -8.10 16.28 -75.28
C CYS A 210 -8.28 15.27 -76.41
N TYR A 211 -8.71 14.03 -76.10
CA TYR A 211 -9.01 13.02 -77.13
C TYR A 211 -10.24 13.40 -77.96
N LEU A 212 -11.28 13.98 -77.35
CA LEU A 212 -12.44 14.52 -78.05
C LEU A 212 -12.10 15.76 -78.89
N PHE A 213 -11.24 16.67 -78.40
CA PHE A 213 -10.75 17.83 -79.16
C PHE A 213 -9.85 17.42 -80.34
N TYR A 214 -9.04 16.35 -80.18
CA TYR A 214 -8.24 15.76 -81.27
C TYR A 214 -9.14 15.16 -82.36
N ILE A 215 -10.25 14.52 -81.99
CA ILE A 215 -11.24 14.01 -82.96
C ILE A 215 -12.02 15.14 -83.64
N MET A 216 -12.33 16.24 -82.94
CA MET A 216 -13.05 17.39 -83.52
C MET A 216 -12.19 18.23 -84.49
N ASN A 217 -10.86 18.28 -84.33
CA ASN A 217 -9.97 19.02 -85.22
C ASN A 217 -9.54 18.25 -86.50
N SER A 218 -10.03 17.03 -86.72
CA SER A 218 -9.65 16.18 -87.87
C SER A 218 -10.59 16.32 -89.10
N LYS A 219 -11.66 17.11 -89.04
CA LYS A 219 -12.60 17.26 -90.15
C LYS A 219 -13.12 18.70 -90.24
N GLU A 220 -12.50 19.49 -91.12
CA GLU A 220 -13.18 20.27 -92.18
C GLU A 220 -12.15 21.10 -92.97
N VAL A 221 -12.17 20.92 -94.28
CA VAL A 221 -11.40 21.64 -95.30
C VAL A 221 -12.42 22.24 -96.29
N ASP A 222 -12.26 23.55 -96.50
CA ASP A 222 -12.59 24.43 -97.63
C ASP A 222 -14.03 24.59 -98.16
N LEU A 223 -14.49 25.87 -98.26
CA LEU A 223 -14.62 26.57 -99.55
C LEU A 223 -15.00 28.08 -99.42
N SER A 224 -14.09 28.92 -99.96
CA SER A 224 -14.18 30.25 -100.62
C SER A 224 -15.39 31.21 -100.47
N GLY A 225 -15.10 32.52 -100.36
CA GLY A 225 -15.92 33.56 -101.04
C GLY A 225 -16.01 34.98 -100.43
N ASN A 226 -15.05 35.84 -100.78
CA ASN A 226 -15.07 37.28 -101.12
C ASN A 226 -15.95 38.38 -100.41
N GLU A 227 -15.22 39.47 -100.07
CA GLU A 227 -15.49 40.93 -100.20
C GLU A 227 -16.47 41.76 -99.33
N LYS A 228 -15.87 42.81 -98.73
CA LYS A 228 -16.26 44.25 -98.57
C LYS A 228 -17.21 44.72 -97.44
N GLY A 229 -16.68 45.68 -96.64
CA GLY A 229 -17.26 47.05 -96.55
C GLY A 229 -17.85 47.54 -95.22
N THR A 230 -17.09 48.40 -94.50
CA THR A 230 -17.44 49.70 -93.84
C THR A 230 -18.75 49.90 -93.05
N ILE A 231 -18.71 50.25 -91.74
CA ILE A 231 -18.76 51.59 -91.06
C ILE A 231 -20.17 51.99 -90.58
N ASP A 232 -20.26 52.35 -89.29
CA ASP A 232 -21.21 53.18 -88.50
C ASP A 232 -22.73 52.95 -88.69
N ASP A 233 -23.65 53.23 -87.74
CA ASP A 233 -23.77 54.38 -86.87
C ASP A 233 -24.81 54.13 -85.73
N GLY A 234 -24.89 55.06 -84.77
CA GLY A 234 -25.69 54.98 -83.54
C GLY A 234 -27.21 55.07 -83.67
N GLY A 235 -27.88 55.01 -82.50
CA GLY A 235 -29.33 55.15 -82.35
C GLY A 235 -29.76 55.19 -80.88
N GLU A 236 -29.75 56.39 -80.32
CA GLU A 236 -30.33 56.77 -79.04
C GLU A 236 -31.86 56.99 -79.15
N ASN A 237 -32.52 57.10 -77.98
CA ASN A 237 -33.84 57.70 -77.71
C ASN A 237 -35.06 56.77 -77.54
N ILE A 238 -36.03 56.97 -76.63
CA ILE A 238 -36.21 57.72 -75.35
C ILE A 238 -37.69 57.46 -74.93
N ASN A 239 -37.99 57.45 -73.61
CA ASN A 239 -39.30 57.66 -72.94
C ASN A 239 -40.41 56.56 -73.03
N LYS A 240 -41.27 56.30 -72.02
CA LYS A 240 -41.84 57.17 -70.96
C LYS A 240 -42.55 56.36 -69.84
N SER A 241 -42.38 56.84 -68.59
CA SER A 241 -43.33 57.05 -67.47
C SER A 241 -44.24 55.96 -66.83
N SER A 242 -44.04 55.86 -65.49
CA SER A 242 -45.00 55.96 -64.36
C SER A 242 -45.93 54.81 -63.97
N GLY A 243 -45.85 54.42 -62.69
CA GLY A 243 -46.89 53.69 -61.96
C GLY A 243 -46.36 53.09 -60.65
N SER A 244 -46.60 53.76 -59.54
CA SER A 244 -46.23 53.37 -58.17
C SER A 244 -47.18 52.30 -57.58
N GLU A 245 -46.64 51.22 -57.02
CA GLU A 245 -47.28 50.44 -55.94
C GLU A 245 -46.24 49.53 -55.24
N MET A 246 -46.00 49.77 -53.94
CA MET A 246 -45.59 48.76 -52.95
C MET A 246 -46.88 48.45 -52.13
N PRO A 247 -47.06 47.28 -51.48
CA PRO A 247 -46.04 46.34 -50.99
C PRO A 247 -46.43 44.84 -51.04
N HIS A 248 -45.47 43.94 -50.76
CA HIS A 248 -45.59 42.88 -49.73
C HIS A 248 -44.30 42.04 -49.70
N LYS A 249 -43.40 42.35 -48.76
CA LYS A 249 -42.30 41.46 -48.37
C LYS A 249 -42.93 40.25 -47.66
N LYS A 250 -42.98 39.09 -48.32
CA LYS A 250 -43.31 37.83 -47.66
C LYS A 250 -42.24 37.52 -46.62
N ILE A 251 -42.61 37.53 -45.35
CA ILE A 251 -41.81 37.04 -44.22
C ILE A 251 -41.73 35.52 -44.37
N PHE A 252 -40.54 35.02 -44.72
CA PHE A 252 -40.28 33.60 -44.92
C PHE A 252 -39.69 33.03 -43.63
N CYS A 253 -40.43 32.20 -42.91
CA CYS A 253 -39.90 31.48 -41.76
C CYS A 253 -38.87 30.45 -42.27
N PRO A 254 -37.61 30.50 -41.83
CA PRO A 254 -36.58 29.59 -42.29
C PRO A 254 -36.95 28.14 -41.98
N ASN A 255 -37.09 27.33 -43.02
CA ASN A 255 -37.26 25.88 -42.91
C ASN A 255 -36.00 25.27 -42.28
N ILE A 256 -36.10 24.21 -41.47
CA ILE A 256 -34.98 23.58 -40.74
C ILE A 256 -33.76 23.32 -41.64
N ARG A 257 -34.03 23.01 -42.92
CA ARG A 257 -33.03 22.79 -43.97
C ARG A 257 -32.13 24.01 -44.23
N THR A 258 -32.68 25.23 -44.13
CA THR A 258 -31.89 26.47 -44.30
C THR A 258 -30.97 26.71 -43.12
N VAL A 259 -31.41 26.42 -41.90
CA VAL A 259 -30.58 26.54 -40.69
C VAL A 259 -29.43 25.53 -40.71
N VAL A 260 -29.71 24.27 -41.09
CA VAL A 260 -28.69 23.23 -41.23
C VAL A 260 -27.70 23.57 -42.34
N SER A 261 -28.18 24.04 -43.50
CA SER A 261 -27.30 24.44 -44.61
C SER A 261 -26.39 25.62 -44.25
N ASP A 262 -26.92 26.61 -43.53
CA ASP A 262 -26.15 27.78 -43.10
C ASP A 262 -25.13 27.43 -42.00
N TYR A 263 -25.49 26.50 -41.10
CA TYR A 263 -24.56 25.95 -40.13
C TYR A 263 -23.42 25.17 -40.81
N CYS A 264 -23.75 24.26 -41.72
CA CYS A 264 -22.74 23.49 -42.45
C CYS A 264 -21.76 24.41 -43.20
N ALA A 265 -22.22 25.55 -43.73
CA ALA A 265 -21.35 26.49 -44.44
C ALA A 265 -20.41 27.29 -43.53
N LYS A 266 -20.72 27.44 -42.24
CA LYS A 266 -20.01 28.34 -41.30
C LYS A 266 -19.34 27.63 -40.12
N THR A 267 -19.62 26.34 -39.95
CA THR A 267 -19.12 25.57 -38.81
C THR A 267 -17.61 25.42 -38.84
N SER A 268 -16.98 25.52 -37.66
CA SER A 268 -15.57 25.22 -37.51
C SER A 268 -15.27 23.71 -37.48
N ILE A 269 -16.28 22.84 -37.52
CA ILE A 269 -16.11 21.39 -37.50
C ILE A 269 -15.68 20.93 -38.89
N HIS A 270 -14.49 20.32 -38.98
CA HIS A 270 -13.96 19.87 -40.26
C HIS A 270 -14.84 18.79 -40.89
N GLY A 271 -14.92 18.80 -42.22
CA GLY A 271 -15.69 17.83 -43.01
C GLY A 271 -17.20 18.06 -43.07
N VAL A 272 -17.81 18.80 -42.12
CA VAL A 272 -19.27 19.06 -42.09
C VAL A 272 -19.71 19.99 -43.23
N GLN A 273 -18.84 20.90 -43.67
CA GLN A 273 -19.09 21.79 -44.81
C GLN A 273 -19.47 21.05 -46.10
N TYR A 274 -18.88 19.88 -46.34
CA TYR A 274 -19.14 19.09 -47.55
C TYR A 274 -20.54 18.47 -47.62
N LEU A 275 -21.21 18.35 -46.48
CA LEU A 275 -22.60 17.88 -46.42
C LEU A 275 -23.58 18.98 -46.87
N GLY A 276 -23.26 20.24 -46.54
CA GLY A 276 -24.05 21.43 -46.86
C GLY A 276 -23.92 21.91 -48.31
N GLU A 277 -22.76 21.72 -48.93
CA GLU A 277 -22.51 22.14 -50.32
C GLU A 277 -23.37 21.39 -51.37
N THR A 278 -23.61 22.00 -52.53
CA THR A 278 -24.28 21.38 -53.66
C THR A 278 -23.34 20.42 -54.40
N ARG A 279 -23.25 19.17 -53.91
CA ARG A 279 -22.40 18.10 -54.47
C ARG A 279 -23.19 16.85 -54.89
N PRO A 280 -22.63 15.99 -55.77
CA PRO A 280 -23.24 14.71 -56.13
C PRO A 280 -23.49 13.83 -54.91
N PHE A 281 -24.57 13.04 -54.93
CA PHE A 281 -24.95 12.19 -53.80
C PHE A 281 -23.83 11.23 -53.35
N ARG A 282 -23.06 10.67 -54.29
CA ARG A 282 -21.95 9.76 -53.99
C ARG A 282 -20.83 10.44 -53.18
N GLU A 283 -20.51 11.70 -53.47
CA GLU A 283 -19.50 12.45 -52.72
C GLU A 283 -20.01 12.82 -51.33
N LYS A 284 -21.28 13.22 -51.22
CA LYS A 284 -21.90 13.47 -49.91
C LYS A 284 -21.90 12.22 -49.04
N LEU A 285 -22.21 11.06 -49.63
CA LEU A 285 -22.20 9.78 -48.92
C LEU A 285 -20.78 9.39 -48.46
N PHE A 286 -19.75 9.66 -49.28
CA PHE A 286 -18.36 9.46 -48.90
C PHE A 286 -17.97 10.33 -47.70
N TRP A 287 -18.19 11.64 -47.77
CA TRP A 287 -17.86 12.56 -46.67
C TRP A 287 -18.65 12.28 -45.40
N PHE A 288 -19.93 11.90 -45.54
CA PHE A 288 -20.73 11.44 -44.41
C PHE A 288 -20.14 10.18 -43.76
N SER A 289 -19.74 9.19 -44.56
CA SER A 289 -19.14 7.95 -44.06
C SER A 289 -17.82 8.21 -43.33
N VAL A 290 -16.94 9.05 -43.90
CA VAL A 290 -15.67 9.45 -43.28
C VAL A 290 -15.90 10.17 -41.95
N PHE A 291 -16.87 11.09 -41.91
CA PHE A 291 -17.23 11.81 -40.68
C PHE A 291 -17.76 10.87 -39.59
N VAL A 292 -18.64 9.93 -39.95
CA VAL A 292 -19.18 8.92 -39.02
C VAL A 292 -18.07 8.01 -38.47
N VAL A 293 -17.16 7.54 -39.32
CA VAL A 293 -16.00 6.74 -38.89
C VAL A 293 -15.08 7.55 -37.97
N SER A 294 -14.84 8.83 -38.27
CA SER A 294 -14.03 9.72 -37.43
C SER A 294 -14.64 9.89 -36.04
N ILE A 295 -15.95 10.14 -35.95
CA ILE A 295 -16.68 10.22 -34.68
C ILE A 295 -16.59 8.90 -33.92
N TYR A 296 -16.82 7.76 -34.59
CA TYR A 296 -16.77 6.45 -33.95
C TYR A 296 -15.40 6.16 -33.31
N CYS A 297 -14.32 6.46 -34.03
CA CYS A 297 -12.95 6.33 -33.50
C CYS A 297 -12.71 7.26 -32.31
N ALA A 298 -13.11 8.53 -32.41
CA ALA A 298 -12.96 9.50 -31.32
C ALA A 298 -13.71 9.06 -30.05
N LEU A 299 -14.97 8.64 -30.18
CA LEU A 299 -15.79 8.16 -29.06
C LEU A 299 -15.21 6.89 -28.42
N THR A 300 -14.63 5.99 -29.21
CA THR A 300 -13.98 4.78 -28.69
C THR A 300 -12.75 5.12 -27.85
N LEU A 301 -11.90 6.05 -28.32
CA LEU A 301 -10.73 6.50 -27.56
C LEU A 301 -11.13 7.27 -26.29
N ILE A 302 -12.14 8.14 -26.38
CA ILE A 302 -12.68 8.86 -25.21
C ILE A 302 -13.25 7.89 -24.19
N ARG A 303 -13.95 6.83 -24.62
CA ARG A 303 -14.41 5.78 -23.72
C ARG A 303 -13.24 5.12 -22.99
N ASN A 304 -12.14 4.82 -23.66
CA ASN A 304 -10.95 4.24 -23.02
C ASN A 304 -10.34 5.19 -21.98
N ILE A 305 -10.28 6.49 -22.29
CA ILE A 305 -9.78 7.51 -21.35
C ILE A 305 -10.74 7.68 -20.16
N TYR A 306 -12.05 7.66 -20.41
CA TYR A 306 -13.06 7.71 -19.36
C TYR A 306 -12.97 6.50 -18.42
N ILE A 307 -12.80 5.30 -18.95
CA ILE A 307 -12.59 4.07 -18.15
C ILE A 307 -11.34 4.22 -17.30
N LYS A 308 -10.20 4.63 -17.88
CA LYS A 308 -8.94 4.85 -17.16
C LYS A 308 -9.08 5.92 -16.06
N TRP A 309 -9.73 7.04 -16.35
CA TRP A 309 -10.00 8.13 -15.40
C TRP A 309 -10.92 7.71 -14.26
N ASN A 310 -11.93 6.86 -14.56
CA ASN A 310 -12.86 6.38 -13.55
C ASN A 310 -12.22 5.33 -12.63
N GLU A 311 -11.50 4.36 -13.20
CA GLU A 311 -10.93 3.20 -12.51
C GLU A 311 -9.60 3.49 -11.79
N THR A 312 -8.79 4.45 -12.27
CA THR A 312 -7.46 4.75 -11.71
C THR A 312 -7.26 6.23 -11.33
N PRO A 313 -8.05 6.77 -10.37
CA PRO A 313 -7.95 8.18 -9.98
C PRO A 313 -6.68 8.50 -9.17
N VAL A 314 -6.12 7.52 -8.45
CA VAL A 314 -5.00 7.70 -7.51
C VAL A 314 -3.84 6.77 -7.87
N ILE A 315 -2.62 7.30 -7.78
CA ILE A 315 -1.36 6.55 -7.89
C ILE A 315 -0.55 6.69 -6.61
N VAL A 316 0.19 5.65 -6.26
CA VAL A 316 1.25 5.71 -5.24
C VAL A 316 2.59 5.72 -5.97
N SER A 317 3.34 6.81 -5.85
CA SER A 317 4.69 6.96 -6.40
C SER A 317 5.72 7.12 -5.30
N PHE A 318 6.99 6.90 -5.60
CA PHE A 318 8.06 7.27 -4.68
C PHE A 318 8.28 8.78 -4.72
N SER A 319 8.47 9.39 -3.55
CA SER A 319 8.86 10.79 -3.45
C SER A 319 10.24 10.99 -4.08
N GLU A 320 10.37 12.03 -4.90
CA GLU A 320 11.65 12.44 -5.50
C GLU A 320 12.68 12.89 -4.45
N LYS A 321 12.19 13.38 -3.30
CA LYS A 321 13.02 13.85 -2.18
C LYS A 321 12.97 12.84 -1.05
N SER A 322 14.15 12.53 -0.52
CA SER A 322 14.30 11.81 0.72
C SER A 322 13.75 12.62 1.89
N THR A 323 13.15 11.93 2.86
CA THR A 323 12.67 12.51 4.11
C THR A 323 13.67 12.20 5.21
N PRO A 324 14.15 13.20 5.95
CA PRO A 324 15.05 12.95 7.06
C PRO A 324 14.32 12.42 8.29
N VAL A 325 15.02 11.64 9.13
CA VAL A 325 14.41 10.99 10.30
C VAL A 325 13.94 11.95 11.39
N TRP A 326 14.45 13.18 11.44
CA TRP A 326 13.98 14.21 12.37
C TRP A 326 12.62 14.83 11.99
N ASN A 327 12.10 14.52 10.80
CA ASN A 327 10.76 14.96 10.38
C ASN A 327 9.64 14.01 10.85
N ILE A 328 9.99 12.81 11.30
CA ILE A 328 9.05 11.81 11.82
C ILE A 328 9.29 11.58 13.32
N PRO A 329 8.29 11.09 14.07
CA PRO A 329 8.52 10.67 15.43
C PRO A 329 9.48 9.47 15.47
N PHE A 330 10.24 9.39 16.57
CA PHE A 330 10.84 8.12 16.95
C PHE A 330 9.72 7.13 17.26
N PRO A 331 9.84 5.82 16.95
CA PRO A 331 8.77 4.88 17.23
C PRO A 331 8.33 4.92 18.69
N ALA A 332 7.04 4.66 18.93
CA ALA A 332 6.61 4.25 20.25
C ALA A 332 7.19 2.85 20.53
N VAL A 333 7.78 2.69 21.71
CA VAL A 333 8.46 1.44 22.12
C VAL A 333 7.73 0.91 23.34
N THR A 334 6.91 -0.12 23.13
CA THR A 334 6.20 -0.82 24.21
C THR A 334 6.99 -2.05 24.64
N ILE A 335 7.38 -2.12 25.91
CA ILE A 335 8.16 -3.20 26.50
C ILE A 335 7.31 -3.95 27.54
N CYS A 336 7.11 -5.24 27.33
CA CYS A 336 6.36 -6.13 28.22
C CYS A 336 7.27 -7.23 28.74
N THR A 337 7.21 -7.53 30.04
CA THR A 337 7.90 -8.68 30.62
C THR A 337 7.12 -9.98 30.38
N GLU A 338 7.83 -11.09 30.20
CA GLU A 338 7.22 -12.44 30.23
C GLU A 338 6.95 -12.89 31.68
N THR A 339 7.59 -12.26 32.68
CA THR A 339 7.28 -12.46 34.10
C THR A 339 6.04 -11.68 34.49
N LYS A 340 4.90 -12.36 34.57
CA LYS A 340 3.60 -11.71 34.84
C LYS A 340 3.30 -11.43 36.31
N ARG A 341 4.02 -12.09 37.23
CA ARG A 341 3.83 -11.94 38.68
C ARG A 341 5.15 -12.05 39.43
N THR A 342 5.33 -11.21 40.44
CA THR A 342 6.42 -11.36 41.42
C THR A 342 6.08 -12.49 42.39
N LEU A 343 6.90 -13.55 42.42
CA LEU A 343 6.64 -14.71 43.29
C LEU A 343 7.02 -14.41 44.74
N ARG A 344 6.06 -14.61 45.66
CA ARG A 344 6.26 -14.52 47.11
C ARG A 344 6.88 -15.82 47.65
N LEU A 345 7.61 -15.74 48.75
CA LEU A 345 8.15 -16.91 49.44
C LEU A 345 7.01 -17.89 49.80
N ASN A 346 7.18 -19.17 49.43
CA ASN A 346 6.22 -20.26 49.64
C ASN A 346 4.86 -20.11 48.93
N ALA A 347 4.67 -19.11 48.07
CA ALA A 347 3.46 -19.03 47.25
C ALA A 347 3.55 -20.00 46.06
N PRO A 348 2.44 -20.66 45.69
CA PRO A 348 2.41 -21.56 44.54
C PRO A 348 2.63 -20.78 43.24
N SER A 349 3.35 -21.37 42.28
CA SER A 349 3.54 -20.80 40.94
C SER A 349 2.23 -20.84 40.13
N TYR A 350 2.17 -20.13 39.00
CA TYR A 350 1.03 -20.27 38.09
C TYR A 350 0.91 -21.73 37.63
N GLY A 351 2.04 -22.39 37.34
CA GLY A 351 2.07 -23.80 36.98
C GLY A 351 1.42 -24.72 38.01
N ASP A 352 1.74 -24.52 39.29
CA ASP A 352 1.18 -25.32 40.38
C ASP A 352 -0.35 -25.16 40.45
N LEU A 353 -0.83 -23.91 40.43
CA LEU A 353 -2.26 -23.59 40.49
C LEU A 353 -3.02 -24.08 39.26
N PHE A 354 -2.42 -23.93 38.08
CA PHE A 354 -3.01 -24.35 36.82
C PHE A 354 -3.13 -25.88 36.75
N ASN A 355 -2.13 -26.61 37.23
CA ASN A 355 -2.18 -28.07 37.32
C ASN A 355 -3.29 -28.55 38.28
N MET A 356 -3.47 -27.88 39.42
CA MET A 356 -4.58 -28.18 40.34
C MET A 356 -5.93 -27.94 39.66
N LEU A 357 -6.11 -26.78 39.01
CA LEU A 357 -7.33 -26.45 38.27
C LEU A 357 -7.64 -27.49 37.18
N LYS A 358 -6.62 -27.91 36.42
CA LYS A 358 -6.77 -28.92 35.36
C LYS A 358 -7.28 -30.26 35.90
N VAL A 359 -6.79 -30.68 37.07
CA VAL A 359 -7.26 -31.91 37.73
C VAL A 359 -8.71 -31.77 38.18
N ASP A 360 -9.10 -30.62 38.72
CA ASP A 360 -10.48 -30.39 39.17
C ASP A 360 -11.47 -30.33 38.01
N VAL A 361 -11.14 -29.59 36.95
CA VAL A 361 -11.97 -29.51 35.72
C VAL A 361 -12.19 -30.91 35.13
N LYS A 362 -11.11 -31.68 34.93
CA LYS A 362 -11.17 -33.05 34.39
C LYS A 362 -12.05 -33.98 35.24
N ASN A 363 -12.03 -33.81 36.56
CA ASN A 363 -12.82 -34.61 37.49
C ASN A 363 -14.22 -34.01 37.76
N LYS A 364 -14.62 -32.95 37.05
CA LYS A 364 -15.87 -32.19 37.28
C LYS A 364 -16.06 -31.75 38.73
N ARG A 365 -14.96 -31.43 39.42
CA ARG A 365 -14.95 -30.90 40.79
C ARG A 365 -14.95 -29.38 40.75
N ARG A 366 -15.55 -28.76 41.76
CA ARG A 366 -15.40 -27.32 41.98
C ARG A 366 -13.99 -27.08 42.50
N PHE A 367 -13.27 -26.13 41.89
CA PHE A 367 -11.99 -25.66 42.41
C PHE A 367 -12.20 -25.12 43.83
N ASP A 368 -11.60 -25.77 44.81
CA ASP A 368 -11.68 -25.36 46.22
C ASP A 368 -10.40 -24.60 46.61
N ALA A 369 -10.48 -23.28 46.55
CA ALA A 369 -9.39 -22.39 46.96
C ALA A 369 -8.94 -22.62 48.42
N LYS A 370 -9.82 -23.15 49.30
CA LYS A 370 -9.46 -23.50 50.67
C LYS A 370 -8.65 -24.79 50.75
N MET A 371 -8.90 -25.76 49.87
CA MET A 371 -8.05 -26.96 49.76
C MET A 371 -6.65 -26.62 49.20
N ALA A 372 -6.55 -25.54 48.42
CA ALA A 372 -5.27 -25.01 47.92
C ALA A 372 -4.59 -24.03 48.91
N ASN A 373 -5.16 -23.79 50.10
CA ASN A 373 -4.67 -22.81 51.09
C ASN A 373 -4.45 -21.39 50.52
N LEU A 374 -5.26 -20.96 49.53
CA LEU A 374 -5.13 -19.65 48.90
C LEU A 374 -5.88 -18.57 49.67
N SER A 375 -5.23 -17.42 49.85
CA SER A 375 -5.92 -16.19 50.26
C SER A 375 -6.78 -15.62 49.13
N ASP A 376 -7.77 -14.79 49.46
CA ASP A 376 -8.60 -14.11 48.45
C ASP A 376 -7.74 -13.30 47.47
N THR A 377 -6.66 -12.68 47.96
CA THR A 377 -5.72 -11.92 47.11
C THR A 377 -4.96 -12.80 46.12
N GLU A 378 -4.57 -14.01 46.51
CA GLU A 378 -3.88 -14.95 45.63
C GLU A 378 -4.85 -15.57 44.62
N LEU A 379 -6.11 -15.74 45.00
CA LEU A 379 -7.16 -16.18 44.08
C LEU A 379 -7.45 -15.11 43.02
N GLU A 380 -7.53 -13.82 43.38
CA GLU A 380 -7.63 -12.71 42.43
C GLU A 380 -6.45 -12.66 41.46
N GLU A 381 -5.23 -12.83 41.96
CA GLU A 381 -4.02 -12.90 41.14
C GLU A 381 -4.08 -14.08 40.17
N PHE A 382 -4.51 -15.27 40.64
CA PHE A 382 -4.63 -16.45 39.79
C PHE A 382 -5.66 -16.29 38.67
N VAL A 383 -6.86 -15.80 38.97
CA VAL A 383 -7.88 -15.58 37.93
C VAL A 383 -7.45 -14.50 36.94
N THR A 384 -6.71 -13.49 37.38
CA THR A 384 -6.12 -12.47 36.50
C THR A 384 -5.02 -13.07 35.61
N LEU A 385 -4.18 -13.96 36.15
CA LEU A 385 -3.16 -14.67 35.38
C LEU A 385 -3.76 -15.54 34.28
N LEU A 386 -4.93 -16.15 34.49
CA LEU A 386 -5.63 -16.90 33.43
C LEU A 386 -5.95 -16.03 32.20
N HIS A 387 -6.10 -14.72 32.33
CA HIS A 387 -6.37 -13.84 31.19
C HIS A 387 -5.13 -13.47 30.36
N ILE A 388 -3.92 -13.58 30.93
CA ILE A 388 -2.65 -13.10 30.33
C ILE A 388 -1.61 -14.21 30.09
N CYS A 389 -1.71 -15.31 30.82
CA CYS A 389 -0.92 -16.53 30.60
C CYS A 389 -1.55 -17.39 29.50
N ASN A 390 -0.77 -18.32 28.93
CA ASN A 390 -1.27 -19.25 27.93
C ASN A 390 -2.26 -20.23 28.57
N THR A 391 -3.53 -20.17 28.16
CA THR A 391 -4.62 -21.05 28.63
C THR A 391 -5.04 -22.12 27.63
N GLN A 392 -4.31 -22.27 26.52
CA GLN A 392 -4.55 -23.24 25.42
C GLN A 392 -4.51 -24.73 25.83
N ILE A 393 -4.61 -25.05 27.13
CA ILE A 393 -4.50 -26.40 27.69
C ILE A 393 -5.85 -26.90 28.24
N ILE A 394 -6.91 -26.07 28.28
CA ILE A 394 -8.26 -26.48 28.76
C ILE A 394 -9.29 -26.37 27.63
N ASP A 395 -9.45 -27.45 26.86
CA ASP A 395 -10.50 -27.57 25.83
C ASP A 395 -11.93 -27.54 26.42
N GLU A 396 -12.08 -27.88 27.70
CA GLU A 396 -13.38 -27.99 28.40
C GLU A 396 -13.90 -26.65 28.97
N GLY A 397 -13.18 -25.54 28.75
CA GLY A 397 -13.48 -24.23 29.35
C GLY A 397 -13.19 -24.18 30.86
N VAL A 398 -13.07 -22.96 31.40
CA VAL A 398 -12.80 -22.74 32.83
C VAL A 398 -14.11 -22.34 33.52
N PRO A 399 -14.52 -22.94 34.65
CA PRO A 399 -15.71 -22.47 35.38
C PRO A 399 -15.41 -21.16 36.11
N VAL A 400 -16.45 -20.45 36.56
CA VAL A 400 -16.26 -19.27 37.44
C VAL A 400 -15.64 -19.72 38.77
N LEU A 401 -14.42 -19.27 39.03
CA LEU A 401 -13.60 -19.52 40.21
C LEU A 401 -13.79 -18.44 41.27
N TYR A 402 -13.96 -17.17 40.86
CA TYR A 402 -14.12 -16.06 41.80
C TYR A 402 -15.54 -15.45 41.72
N PRO A 403 -16.29 -15.43 42.83
CA PRO A 403 -17.70 -15.02 42.80
C PRO A 403 -17.88 -13.51 42.57
N GLN A 404 -16.96 -12.69 43.09
CA GLN A 404 -17.05 -11.24 43.03
C GLN A 404 -16.50 -10.69 41.72
N LEU A 405 -16.82 -9.42 41.42
CA LEU A 405 -16.22 -8.72 40.28
C LEU A 405 -14.78 -8.33 40.64
N VAL A 406 -13.85 -8.60 39.72
CA VAL A 406 -12.43 -8.27 39.88
C VAL A 406 -12.10 -7.02 39.08
N ASP A 407 -11.44 -6.05 39.72
CA ASP A 407 -10.75 -4.99 39.01
C ASP A 407 -9.39 -5.51 38.55
N TYR A 408 -9.36 -6.08 37.34
CA TYR A 408 -8.15 -6.67 36.77
C TYR A 408 -7.00 -5.67 36.68
N PHE A 409 -7.27 -4.37 36.49
CA PHE A 409 -6.19 -3.39 36.44
C PHE A 409 -5.55 -3.20 37.81
N ALA A 410 -6.34 -3.07 38.88
CA ALA A 410 -5.81 -2.96 40.23
C ALA A 410 -5.03 -4.23 40.67
N VAL A 411 -5.47 -5.42 40.27
CA VAL A 411 -4.76 -6.67 40.54
C VAL A 411 -3.44 -6.73 39.77
N LEU A 412 -3.45 -6.32 38.49
CA LEU A 412 -2.26 -6.23 37.64
C LEU A 412 -1.21 -5.30 38.26
N ASP A 413 -1.60 -4.11 38.70
CA ASP A 413 -0.72 -3.11 39.32
C ASP A 413 -0.05 -3.67 40.59
N ARG A 414 -0.76 -4.50 41.35
CA ARG A 414 -0.29 -5.12 42.58
C ARG A 414 0.65 -6.30 42.35
N MET A 415 0.38 -7.13 41.33
CA MET A 415 1.07 -8.42 41.16
C MET A 415 2.28 -8.35 40.22
N ALA A 416 2.26 -7.43 39.24
CA ALA A 416 3.32 -7.28 38.25
C ALA A 416 4.66 -6.90 38.93
N PRO A 417 5.80 -7.24 38.32
CA PRO A 417 7.08 -6.69 38.76
C PRO A 417 7.07 -5.17 38.71
N SER A 418 7.61 -4.51 39.73
CA SER A 418 7.69 -3.05 39.75
C SER A 418 8.61 -2.53 38.64
N PHE A 419 8.35 -1.31 38.18
CA PHE A 419 9.16 -0.67 37.14
C PHE A 419 10.65 -0.66 37.48
N ASP A 420 11.01 -0.24 38.70
CA ASP A 420 12.40 -0.15 39.16
C ASP A 420 13.08 -1.52 39.32
N ALA A 421 12.29 -2.60 39.46
CA ALA A 421 12.84 -3.96 39.46
C ALA A 421 13.25 -4.41 38.05
N MET A 422 12.60 -3.88 37.01
CA MET A 422 12.84 -4.26 35.62
C MET A 422 13.76 -3.29 34.87
N PHE A 423 13.65 -1.99 35.11
CA PHE A 423 14.37 -0.94 34.38
C PHE A 423 15.44 -0.32 35.26
N THR A 424 16.72 -0.43 34.86
CA THR A 424 17.84 0.06 35.69
C THR A 424 18.31 1.44 35.26
N PHE A 425 18.66 1.61 33.98
CA PHE A 425 19.12 2.89 33.45
C PHE A 425 18.77 3.03 31.98
N CYS A 426 18.45 4.25 31.59
CA CYS A 426 18.06 4.58 30.23
C CYS A 426 18.95 5.71 29.69
N LYS A 427 19.09 5.75 28.38
CA LYS A 427 19.75 6.87 27.70
C LYS A 427 18.93 7.32 26.51
N TRP A 428 18.68 8.62 26.45
CA TRP A 428 17.94 9.31 25.40
C TRP A 428 18.70 10.59 25.04
N PHE A 429 18.83 10.91 23.75
CA PHE A 429 19.71 11.99 23.25
C PHE A 429 21.16 11.91 23.77
N ASN A 430 21.72 10.70 23.89
CA ASN A 430 23.07 10.47 24.43
C ASN A 430 23.26 10.96 25.89
N VAL A 431 22.18 11.19 26.64
CA VAL A 431 22.20 11.53 28.06
C VAL A 431 21.66 10.35 28.85
N PHE A 432 22.46 9.80 29.77
CA PHE A 432 22.01 8.80 30.73
C PHE A 432 21.14 9.45 31.79
N GLY A 433 20.04 8.80 32.15
CA GLY A 433 19.11 9.29 33.16
C GLY A 433 18.18 8.19 33.65
N ASP A 434 17.25 8.61 34.51
CA ASP A 434 16.21 7.75 35.05
C ASP A 434 15.21 7.32 33.96
N CYS A 435 14.93 6.02 33.89
CA CYS A 435 13.95 5.45 32.98
C CYS A 435 12.52 5.90 33.31
N LYS A 436 12.22 6.20 34.58
CA LYS A 436 10.85 6.53 35.04
C LYS A 436 10.29 7.79 34.37
N GLY A 437 11.17 8.71 33.99
CA GLY A 437 10.81 9.92 33.25
C GLY A 437 10.49 9.67 31.77
N LEU A 438 10.91 8.54 31.20
CA LEU A 438 10.80 8.24 29.76
C LEU A 438 9.61 7.34 29.41
N PHE A 439 9.21 6.45 30.32
CA PHE A 439 8.19 5.44 30.07
C PHE A 439 6.89 5.76 30.80
N THR A 440 5.77 5.43 30.18
CA THR A 440 4.43 5.41 30.79
C THR A 440 3.96 3.97 30.95
N GLU A 441 3.24 3.68 32.01
CA GLU A 441 2.58 2.39 32.19
C GLU A 441 1.45 2.23 31.15
N THR A 442 1.30 1.03 30.58
CA THR A 442 0.31 0.74 29.54
C THR A 442 -0.24 -0.66 29.71
N TYR A 443 -1.56 -0.78 29.77
CA TYR A 443 -2.24 -2.09 29.86
C TYR A 443 -2.45 -2.67 28.47
N THR A 444 -2.02 -3.92 28.29
CA THR A 444 -2.18 -4.67 27.05
C THR A 444 -2.78 -6.05 27.35
N GLU A 445 -3.03 -6.84 26.30
CA GLU A 445 -3.38 -8.25 26.45
C GLU A 445 -2.30 -9.12 27.11
N GLU A 446 -1.08 -8.59 27.24
CA GLU A 446 0.05 -9.20 27.93
C GLU A 446 0.14 -8.80 29.42
N GLY A 447 -0.77 -7.95 29.92
CA GLY A 447 -0.74 -7.39 31.27
C GLY A 447 -0.14 -5.99 31.31
N VAL A 448 0.65 -5.69 32.36
CA VAL A 448 1.33 -4.39 32.53
C VAL A 448 2.57 -4.32 31.65
N CYS A 449 2.63 -3.31 30.80
CA CYS A 449 3.76 -2.98 29.94
C CYS A 449 4.15 -1.51 30.12
N PHE A 450 5.28 -1.12 29.53
CA PHE A 450 5.79 0.24 29.61
C PHE A 450 6.10 0.79 28.22
N THR A 451 5.54 1.95 27.91
CA THR A 451 5.61 2.56 26.59
C THR A 451 6.44 3.83 26.64
N PHE A 452 7.50 3.88 25.84
CA PHE A 452 8.21 5.11 25.52
C PHE A 452 7.57 5.73 24.26
N ASN A 453 7.35 7.05 24.30
CA ASN A 453 6.94 7.85 23.14
C ASN A 453 5.60 7.48 22.47
N GLY A 454 4.70 6.80 23.19
CA GLY A 454 3.30 6.65 22.79
C GLY A 454 2.50 7.94 23.06
N LEU A 455 1.37 8.11 22.38
CA LEU A 455 0.39 9.12 22.78
C LEU A 455 -0.22 8.77 24.14
N ASN A 456 -0.51 9.80 24.93
CA ASN A 456 -1.16 9.64 26.22
C ASN A 456 -2.56 9.09 25.99
N ASP A 457 -3.05 8.27 26.92
CA ASP A 457 -4.40 7.72 26.85
C ASP A 457 -5.47 8.82 26.74
N THR A 458 -5.24 10.01 27.33
CA THR A 458 -6.14 11.16 27.22
C THR A 458 -6.22 11.76 25.81
N ASP A 459 -5.15 11.61 25.02
CA ASP A 459 -5.04 12.08 23.64
C ASP A 459 -5.49 11.01 22.64
N LEU A 460 -5.36 9.73 22.98
CA LEU A 460 -5.72 8.60 22.14
C LEU A 460 -7.19 8.18 22.29
N TYR A 461 -7.67 8.06 23.53
CA TYR A 461 -9.02 7.58 23.85
C TYR A 461 -10.01 8.73 24.08
N ARG A 462 -11.27 8.50 23.73
CA ARG A 462 -12.38 9.41 24.05
C ARG A 462 -12.71 9.41 25.54
N GLU A 463 -13.28 10.52 26.00
CA GLU A 463 -13.46 10.88 27.42
C GLU A 463 -14.28 9.87 28.22
N ASN A 464 -15.24 9.19 27.59
CA ASN A 464 -16.12 8.19 28.20
C ASN A 464 -15.49 6.79 28.30
N THR A 465 -14.27 6.62 27.82
CA THR A 465 -13.58 5.32 27.79
C THR A 465 -12.86 5.08 29.12
N CYS A 466 -12.92 3.87 29.66
CA CYS A 466 -12.30 3.51 30.94
C CYS A 466 -10.79 3.84 30.96
N GLN A 467 -10.09 3.62 29.84
CA GLN A 467 -8.68 3.94 29.67
C GLN A 467 -8.41 5.45 29.86
N HIS A 468 -9.23 6.31 29.26
CA HIS A 468 -9.14 7.76 29.42
C HIS A 468 -9.33 8.18 30.88
N GLN A 469 -10.35 7.64 31.54
CA GLN A 469 -10.69 7.99 32.93
C GLN A 469 -9.60 7.53 33.90
N LYS A 470 -9.10 6.30 33.74
CA LYS A 470 -7.98 5.80 34.55
C LYS A 470 -6.72 6.67 34.38
N ALA A 471 -6.43 7.11 33.16
CA ALA A 471 -5.30 7.99 32.90
C ALA A 471 -5.43 9.37 33.58
N GLN A 472 -6.66 9.87 33.79
CA GLN A 472 -6.89 11.09 34.58
C GLN A 472 -6.67 10.88 36.09
N GLU A 473 -6.96 9.67 36.59
CA GLU A 473 -6.78 9.31 38.01
C GLU A 473 -5.30 9.05 38.38
N MET A 474 -4.47 8.67 37.40
CA MET A 474 -3.05 8.47 37.61
C MET A 474 -2.33 9.79 37.97
N VAL A 475 -1.76 9.85 39.17
CA VAL A 475 -0.89 10.97 39.60
C VAL A 475 0.44 10.86 38.86
N ILE A 476 0.52 11.49 37.68
CA ILE A 476 1.77 11.52 36.92
C ILE A 476 2.78 12.41 37.66
N PRO A 477 4.00 11.92 37.97
CA PRO A 477 5.03 12.74 38.59
C PRO A 477 5.32 13.99 37.74
N LYS A 478 5.37 15.18 38.37
CA LYS A 478 5.73 16.45 37.70
C LYS A 478 7.08 16.42 36.97
N SER A 479 7.92 15.40 37.24
CA SER A 479 9.20 15.15 36.57
C SER A 479 9.08 14.47 35.19
N ASN A 480 7.92 13.93 34.81
CA ASN A 480 7.75 13.31 33.50
C ASN A 480 7.61 14.40 32.43
N TRP A 481 8.65 14.59 31.61
CA TRP A 481 8.69 15.58 30.52
C TRP A 481 7.58 15.40 29.46
N ILE A 482 6.91 14.24 29.47
CA ILE A 482 5.77 13.88 28.61
C ILE A 482 4.46 14.55 29.07
N SER A 483 4.29 14.77 30.39
CA SER A 483 3.01 15.16 31.00
C SER A 483 2.56 16.60 30.74
N ASN A 484 3.45 17.48 30.29
CA ASN A 484 3.23 18.93 30.27
C ASN A 484 3.14 19.51 28.85
N ARG A 485 2.87 18.69 27.84
CA ARG A 485 2.87 19.12 26.42
C ARG A 485 1.52 18.88 25.77
N SER A 486 0.98 19.92 25.16
CA SER A 486 -0.19 19.84 24.28
C SER A 486 0.16 19.06 23.02
N LEU A 487 -0.68 18.10 22.63
CA LEU A 487 -0.57 17.42 21.34
C LEU A 487 -0.86 18.41 20.20
N SER A 488 0.19 18.82 19.48
CA SER A 488 0.10 19.64 18.27
C SER A 488 0.54 18.91 17.00
N TRP A 489 0.99 17.67 17.15
CA TRP A 489 1.45 16.80 16.08
C TRP A 489 0.32 15.88 15.63
N SER A 490 0.28 15.62 14.33
CA SER A 490 -0.51 14.54 13.74
C SER A 490 0.28 13.93 12.60
N LEU A 491 -0.03 12.70 12.22
CA LEU A 491 0.70 12.04 11.14
C LEU A 491 0.55 12.77 9.79
N GLU A 492 -0.61 13.39 9.55
CA GLU A 492 -0.91 14.15 8.33
C GLU A 492 -0.20 15.50 8.26
N ASN A 493 -0.17 16.26 9.36
CA ASN A 493 0.41 17.61 9.39
C ASN A 493 1.88 17.64 9.83
N GLY A 494 2.36 16.56 10.44
CA GLY A 494 3.71 16.48 11.01
C GLY A 494 3.93 17.47 12.17
N TYR A 495 5.20 17.84 12.38
CA TYR A 495 5.60 18.80 13.40
C TYR A 495 5.43 20.24 12.91
N SER A 496 4.92 21.13 13.76
CA SER A 496 4.83 22.56 13.43
C SER A 496 6.21 23.19 13.22
N LYS A 497 6.32 24.14 12.30
CA LYS A 497 7.61 24.73 11.85
C LYS A 497 8.45 25.38 12.96
N ASN A 498 7.81 25.87 14.02
CA ASN A 498 8.47 26.58 15.12
C ASN A 498 8.72 25.70 16.36
N THR A 499 8.60 24.38 16.22
CA THR A 499 8.85 23.45 17.32
C THR A 499 10.34 23.21 17.51
N GLY A 500 10.81 23.32 18.75
CA GLY A 500 12.21 23.06 19.11
C GLY A 500 12.61 21.58 18.99
N ILE A 501 13.75 21.23 19.59
CA ILE A 501 14.25 19.85 19.60
C ILE A 501 13.33 18.95 20.43
N HIS A 502 12.91 19.44 21.60
CA HIS A 502 12.04 18.72 22.50
C HIS A 502 10.57 18.83 22.05
N THR A 503 10.09 17.76 21.41
CA THR A 503 8.74 17.66 20.84
C THR A 503 7.95 16.54 21.50
N TYR A 504 6.64 16.52 21.29
CA TYR A 504 5.76 15.43 21.65
C TYR A 504 4.83 15.12 20.46
N PRO A 505 4.85 13.91 19.91
CA PRO A 505 5.79 12.81 20.20
C PRO A 505 7.25 13.20 19.93
N ALA A 506 8.19 12.60 20.65
CA ALA A 506 9.61 12.85 20.52
C ALA A 506 10.18 12.34 19.19
N ARG A 507 11.22 13.02 18.71
CA ARG A 507 11.98 12.75 17.49
C ARG A 507 13.47 12.81 17.78
N VAL A 508 14.30 12.33 16.87
CA VAL A 508 15.77 12.29 17.05
C VAL A 508 16.49 13.24 16.10
N LEU A 509 17.74 13.59 16.41
CA LEU A 509 18.57 14.50 15.59
C LEU A 509 19.25 13.80 14.41
N SER A 510 19.49 12.49 14.51
CA SER A 510 20.27 11.72 13.55
C SER A 510 19.93 10.23 13.69
N ALA A 511 20.38 9.43 12.74
CA ALA A 511 20.48 7.99 12.80
C ALA A 511 21.69 7.52 13.62
N GLY A 512 21.72 6.22 13.91
CA GLY A 512 22.77 5.56 14.68
C GLY A 512 22.47 5.47 16.19
N SER A 513 23.13 4.52 16.86
CA SER A 513 22.83 4.16 18.26
C SER A 513 22.97 5.31 19.26
N ARG A 514 23.85 6.28 19.01
CA ARG A 514 24.03 7.46 19.87
C ARG A 514 22.80 8.36 19.92
N ALA A 515 22.03 8.40 18.83
CA ALA A 515 20.83 9.22 18.71
C ALA A 515 19.54 8.43 19.05
N GLY A 516 19.67 7.15 19.39
CA GLY A 516 18.56 6.27 19.71
C GLY A 516 18.18 6.21 21.19
N LEU A 517 17.29 5.27 21.50
CA LEU A 517 16.91 4.88 22.85
C LEU A 517 17.78 3.71 23.31
N PHE A 518 18.38 3.84 24.49
CA PHE A 518 19.06 2.76 25.18
C PHE A 518 18.29 2.41 26.46
N VAL A 519 18.10 1.12 26.73
CA VAL A 519 17.44 0.60 27.92
C VAL A 519 18.25 -0.58 28.48
N ALA A 520 18.60 -0.52 29.76
CA ALA A 520 19.06 -1.68 30.51
C ALA A 520 17.87 -2.28 31.27
N ILE A 521 17.52 -3.52 30.93
CA ILE A 521 16.40 -4.26 31.51
C ILE A 521 16.90 -5.51 32.21
N GLN A 522 16.27 -5.86 33.32
CA GLN A 522 16.70 -6.98 34.17
C GLN A 522 15.53 -7.76 34.73
N ASN A 523 15.78 -9.02 35.09
CA ASN A 523 14.81 -9.87 35.76
C ASN A 523 15.52 -10.83 36.73
N PHE A 524 14.77 -11.36 37.68
CA PHE A 524 15.26 -12.32 38.67
C PHE A 524 14.80 -13.72 38.33
N GLY A 525 15.73 -14.68 38.31
CA GLY A 525 15.45 -16.09 38.02
C GLY A 525 14.31 -16.69 38.84
N LYS A 526 14.19 -16.31 40.12
CA LYS A 526 13.12 -16.76 41.03
C LYS A 526 11.70 -16.37 40.62
N ASN A 527 11.54 -15.35 39.77
CA ASN A 527 10.22 -14.87 39.32
C ASN A 527 9.82 -15.48 37.96
N LEU A 528 10.67 -16.31 37.36
CA LEU A 528 10.37 -16.91 36.05
C LEU A 528 9.32 -18.02 36.20
N ASP A 529 8.25 -17.94 35.41
CA ASP A 529 7.20 -18.95 35.38
C ASP A 529 7.11 -19.58 33.98
N TYR A 530 7.62 -20.81 33.88
CA TYR A 530 7.72 -21.55 32.62
C TYR A 530 6.37 -22.15 32.17
N MET A 531 5.33 -22.14 33.02
CA MET A 531 3.98 -22.57 32.66
C MET A 531 3.11 -21.44 32.14
N CYS A 532 3.31 -20.22 32.62
CA CYS A 532 2.53 -19.06 32.18
C CYS A 532 2.81 -18.70 30.70
N ARG A 533 4.08 -18.49 30.34
CA ARG A 533 4.51 -18.02 29.01
C ARG A 533 5.38 -19.00 28.24
N GLY A 534 5.64 -20.16 28.83
CA GLY A 534 6.38 -21.25 28.19
C GLY A 534 7.90 -21.17 28.40
N PRO A 535 8.67 -21.87 27.55
CA PRO A 535 10.12 -22.07 27.71
C PRO A 535 10.97 -20.83 27.38
N ILE A 536 10.39 -19.81 26.76
CA ILE A 536 11.09 -18.60 26.34
C ILE A 536 10.78 -17.50 27.35
N GLN A 537 11.81 -17.03 28.04
CA GLN A 537 11.72 -15.99 29.08
C GLN A 537 12.46 -14.72 28.65
N GLY A 538 12.13 -13.59 29.28
CA GLY A 538 12.71 -12.28 28.98
C GLY A 538 11.63 -11.22 28.77
N PHE A 539 11.76 -10.44 27.72
CA PHE A 539 10.84 -9.35 27.39
C PHE A 539 10.38 -9.41 25.94
N LYS A 540 9.20 -8.86 25.68
CA LYS A 540 8.70 -8.54 24.33
C LYS A 540 8.76 -7.04 24.11
N VAL A 541 9.18 -6.63 22.92
CA VAL A 541 9.27 -5.24 22.51
C VAL A 541 8.47 -5.05 21.22
N LEU A 542 7.52 -4.12 21.23
CA LEU A 542 6.75 -3.72 20.06
C LEU A 542 7.17 -2.30 19.64
N LEU A 543 7.45 -2.13 18.35
CA LEU A 543 7.61 -0.81 17.71
C LEU A 543 6.33 -0.47 16.95
N HIS A 544 5.74 0.67 17.25
CA HIS A 544 4.50 1.13 16.60
C HIS A 544 4.47 2.65 16.41
N SER A 545 3.50 3.14 15.64
CA SER A 545 3.24 4.58 15.54
C SER A 545 2.73 5.13 16.88
N PRO A 546 3.09 6.35 17.30
CA PRO A 546 2.62 6.91 18.56
C PRO A 546 1.10 6.96 18.73
N ASP A 547 0.35 7.07 17.63
CA ASP A 547 -1.11 7.14 17.55
C ASP A 547 -1.83 5.77 17.44
N ASP A 548 -1.08 4.67 17.52
CA ASP A 548 -1.63 3.30 17.60
C ASP A 548 -1.66 2.79 19.04
N VAL A 549 -2.72 2.06 19.40
CA VAL A 549 -2.74 1.24 20.61
C VAL A 549 -1.77 0.05 20.46
N PRO A 550 -0.90 -0.23 21.44
CA PRO A 550 0.01 -1.36 21.35
C PRO A 550 -0.73 -2.70 21.46
N GLN A 551 -0.55 -3.58 20.47
CA GLN A 551 -1.01 -4.97 20.47
C GLN A 551 0.20 -5.92 20.37
N VAL A 552 0.78 -6.25 21.52
CA VAL A 552 2.05 -6.98 21.67
C VAL A 552 1.92 -8.48 21.39
N SER A 553 0.71 -9.04 21.40
CA SER A 553 0.42 -10.42 21.04
C SER A 553 0.52 -10.66 19.53
N LYS A 554 0.20 -9.64 18.72
CA LYS A 554 0.19 -9.74 17.25
C LYS A 554 1.59 -9.67 16.65
N GLN A 555 2.43 -8.74 17.14
CA GLN A 555 3.77 -8.53 16.62
C GLN A 555 4.72 -8.10 17.75
N PHE A 556 5.90 -8.69 17.82
CA PHE A 556 6.91 -8.33 18.83
C PHE A 556 8.31 -8.84 18.48
N VAL A 557 9.31 -8.18 19.03
CA VAL A 557 10.70 -8.62 19.11
C VAL A 557 10.95 -9.19 20.50
N ARG A 558 11.50 -10.41 20.56
CA ARG A 558 11.90 -11.07 21.81
C ARG A 558 13.27 -10.56 22.25
N ILE A 559 13.37 -10.20 23.51
CA ILE A 559 14.60 -9.79 24.20
C ILE A 559 14.93 -10.86 25.26
N PRO A 560 15.83 -11.80 24.94
CA PRO A 560 16.25 -12.81 25.91
C PRO A 560 17.04 -12.16 27.04
N LEU A 561 17.10 -12.82 28.19
CA LEU A 561 17.97 -12.44 29.31
C LEU A 561 19.45 -12.74 28.98
N GLY A 562 20.38 -11.91 29.48
CA GLY A 562 21.84 -12.10 29.27
C GLY A 562 22.32 -11.76 27.85
N LYS A 563 21.63 -10.87 27.15
CA LYS A 563 21.92 -10.51 25.75
C LYS A 563 22.02 -9.01 25.55
N GLU A 564 22.81 -8.60 24.56
CA GLU A 564 22.80 -7.25 23.99
C GLU A 564 22.07 -7.29 22.65
N ILE A 565 21.03 -6.48 22.50
CA ILE A 565 20.16 -6.44 21.33
C ILE A 565 20.23 -5.04 20.73
N LEU A 566 20.54 -4.98 19.44
CA LEU A 566 20.50 -3.75 18.65
C LEU A 566 19.35 -3.86 17.64
N ILE A 567 18.44 -2.90 17.67
CA ILE A 567 17.31 -2.80 16.74
C ILE A 567 17.55 -1.58 15.84
N ALA A 568 17.94 -1.85 14.61
CA ALA A 568 18.07 -0.84 13.57
C ALA A 568 16.73 -0.66 12.85
N VAL A 569 16.12 0.50 13.05
CA VAL A 569 14.78 0.85 12.57
C VAL A 569 14.83 1.43 11.16
N LYS A 570 13.96 0.92 10.29
CA LYS A 570 13.71 1.43 8.93
C LYS A 570 12.25 1.89 8.83
N PRO A 571 12.00 3.22 8.77
CA PRO A 571 10.64 3.73 8.62
C PRO A 571 10.12 3.49 7.19
N ASN A 572 8.85 3.12 7.08
CA ASN A 572 8.10 3.05 5.84
C ASN A 572 6.89 3.98 5.97
N MET A 573 6.91 5.09 5.23
CA MET A 573 5.88 6.12 5.32
C MET A 573 5.18 6.32 3.99
N ILE A 574 3.84 6.42 4.06
CA ILE A 574 2.99 6.84 2.96
C ILE A 574 2.39 8.20 3.32
N THR A 575 2.53 9.15 2.42
CA THR A 575 1.97 10.51 2.53
C THR A 575 0.92 10.72 1.45
N THR A 576 -0.01 11.64 1.67
CA THR A 576 -1.11 11.92 0.73
C THR A 576 -1.08 13.39 0.28
N SER A 577 -1.30 13.65 -1.01
CA SER A 577 -1.42 15.03 -1.53
C SER A 577 -2.79 15.65 -1.21
N GLY A 578 -2.86 16.97 -1.08
CA GLY A 578 -4.11 17.68 -0.76
C GLY A 578 -5.24 17.46 -1.79
N GLY A 579 -4.91 17.23 -3.07
CA GLY A 579 -5.90 16.95 -4.12
C GLY A 579 -6.68 15.64 -3.93
N ILE A 580 -6.16 14.70 -3.13
CA ILE A 580 -6.83 13.42 -2.87
C ILE A 580 -8.06 13.58 -1.97
N ALA A 581 -8.09 14.63 -1.13
CA ALA A 581 -9.18 14.89 -0.19
C ALA A 581 -10.55 15.00 -0.88
N TYR A 582 -10.58 15.46 -2.14
CA TYR A 582 -11.82 15.60 -2.93
C TYR A 582 -12.41 14.29 -3.43
N TYR A 583 -11.63 13.20 -3.46
CA TYR A 583 -12.12 11.90 -3.90
C TYR A 583 -12.76 11.15 -2.74
N HIS A 584 -13.94 10.57 -2.99
CA HIS A 584 -14.65 9.75 -2.02
C HIS A 584 -13.79 8.58 -1.50
N PRO A 585 -13.86 8.19 -0.21
CA PRO A 585 -12.98 7.19 0.40
C PRO A 585 -12.89 5.88 -0.39
N GLN A 586 -14.01 5.36 -0.90
CA GLN A 586 -14.10 4.15 -1.71
C GLN A 586 -13.39 4.28 -3.07
N ARG A 587 -13.21 5.48 -3.63
CA ARG A 587 -12.45 5.67 -4.89
C ARG A 587 -10.95 5.69 -4.65
N ARG A 588 -10.52 6.26 -3.52
CA ARG A 588 -9.10 6.37 -3.15
C ARG A 588 -8.60 5.25 -2.24
N GLN A 589 -9.51 4.41 -1.75
CA GLN A 589 -9.25 3.19 -0.98
C GLN A 589 -8.51 3.45 0.35
N CYS A 590 -8.79 4.60 0.97
CA CYS A 590 -8.26 4.98 2.27
C CYS A 590 -9.16 6.03 2.94
N PHE A 591 -9.13 6.04 4.28
CA PHE A 591 -9.76 7.09 5.09
C PHE A 591 -8.75 8.17 5.48
N LEU A 592 -9.19 9.43 5.41
CA LEU A 592 -8.52 10.52 6.12
C LEU A 592 -8.91 10.48 7.60
N SER A 593 -8.07 11.06 8.46
CA SER A 593 -8.25 11.00 9.92
C SER A 593 -9.63 11.52 10.38
N ASN A 594 -10.20 12.48 9.66
CA ASN A 594 -11.46 13.15 10.00
C ASN A 594 -12.73 12.55 9.36
N GLU A 595 -12.62 11.51 8.54
CA GLU A 595 -13.79 10.97 7.81
C GLU A 595 -14.48 9.83 8.52
N ARG A 596 -13.71 9.06 9.28
CA ARG A 596 -14.21 7.91 10.01
C ARG A 596 -13.93 8.10 11.48
N GLU A 597 -14.96 8.52 12.19
CA GLU A 597 -14.92 8.61 13.64
C GLU A 597 -15.08 7.24 14.29
N LEU A 598 -14.18 6.93 15.22
CA LEU A 598 -14.22 5.73 16.05
C LEU A 598 -14.94 6.04 17.37
N LYS A 599 -15.66 5.05 17.93
CA LYS A 599 -16.39 5.17 19.21
C LYS A 599 -15.44 5.36 20.40
N PHE A 600 -14.31 4.65 20.42
CA PHE A 600 -13.41 4.65 21.58
C PHE A 600 -12.17 5.53 21.38
N PHE A 601 -11.80 5.82 20.14
CA PHE A 601 -10.56 6.50 19.79
C PHE A 601 -10.82 7.88 19.18
N LYS A 602 -9.92 8.83 19.45
CA LYS A 602 -9.91 10.18 18.87
C LYS A 602 -9.27 10.23 17.48
N ILE A 603 -8.37 9.30 17.18
CA ILE A 603 -7.59 9.25 15.94
C ILE A 603 -7.90 7.95 15.20
N TYR A 604 -8.25 8.08 13.91
CA TYR A 604 -8.44 6.93 13.04
C TYR A 604 -7.09 6.35 12.61
N THR A 605 -6.81 5.14 13.05
CA THR A 605 -5.83 4.25 12.42
C THR A 605 -6.51 2.94 12.08
N GLN A 606 -5.94 2.19 11.14
CA GLN A 606 -6.51 0.90 10.75
C GLN A 606 -6.51 -0.07 11.95
N THR A 607 -5.44 -0.09 12.73
CA THR A 607 -5.29 -0.92 13.94
C THR A 607 -6.34 -0.56 14.99
N ASN A 608 -6.56 0.74 15.24
CA ASN A 608 -7.56 1.20 16.21
C ASN A 608 -8.99 0.82 15.75
N CYS A 609 -9.28 0.92 14.44
CA CYS A 609 -10.56 0.49 13.88
C CYS A 609 -10.78 -1.02 14.03
N GLU A 610 -9.77 -1.84 13.75
CA GLU A 610 -9.85 -3.29 13.89
C GLU A 610 -10.08 -3.71 15.35
N LEU A 611 -9.38 -3.05 16.29
CA LEU A 611 -9.56 -3.31 17.72
C LEU A 611 -10.97 -2.90 18.19
N GLU A 612 -11.52 -1.79 17.71
CA GLU A 612 -12.90 -1.39 17.97
C GLU A 612 -13.90 -2.40 17.40
N CYS A 613 -13.68 -2.89 16.17
CA CYS A 613 -14.54 -3.90 15.58
C CYS A 613 -14.50 -5.22 16.37
N LEU A 614 -13.30 -5.68 16.74
CA LEU A 614 -13.13 -6.87 17.58
C LEU A 614 -13.81 -6.71 18.94
N THR A 615 -13.71 -5.53 19.55
CA THR A 615 -14.36 -5.23 20.83
C THR A 615 -15.88 -5.34 20.71
N ASN A 616 -16.48 -4.70 19.68
CA ASN A 616 -17.92 -4.74 19.45
C ASN A 616 -18.40 -6.17 19.12
N PHE A 617 -17.64 -6.89 18.30
CA PHE A 617 -17.95 -8.28 17.97
C PHE A 617 -17.90 -9.18 19.21
N THR A 618 -16.86 -9.03 20.04
CA THR A 618 -16.71 -9.78 21.30
C THR A 618 -17.87 -9.48 22.25
N LEU A 619 -18.26 -8.21 22.39
CA LEU A 619 -19.43 -7.82 23.20
C LEU A 619 -20.71 -8.51 22.69
N SER A 620 -20.94 -8.49 21.37
CA SER A 620 -22.14 -9.10 20.78
C SER A 620 -22.20 -10.63 20.94
N LYS A 621 -21.06 -11.31 20.82
CA LYS A 621 -20.96 -12.77 20.87
C LYS A 621 -20.89 -13.31 22.30
N CYS A 622 -20.10 -12.67 23.17
CA CYS A 622 -19.81 -13.16 24.51
C CYS A 622 -20.60 -12.42 25.61
N GLY A 623 -21.24 -11.29 25.30
CA GLY A 623 -21.94 -10.45 26.28
C GLY A 623 -21.01 -9.64 27.18
N CYS A 624 -19.70 -9.64 26.90
CA CYS A 624 -18.65 -8.98 27.67
C CYS A 624 -17.43 -8.68 26.77
N VAL A 625 -16.49 -7.89 27.26
CA VAL A 625 -15.21 -7.59 26.56
C VAL A 625 -14.01 -7.98 27.39
N LYS A 626 -12.88 -8.31 26.74
CA LYS A 626 -11.63 -8.60 27.45
C LYS A 626 -11.15 -7.34 28.20
N PHE A 627 -10.51 -7.52 29.37
CA PHE A 627 -10.07 -6.40 30.21
C PHE A 627 -9.16 -5.39 29.49
N SER A 628 -8.38 -5.84 28.50
CA SER A 628 -7.44 -5.04 27.70
C SER A 628 -8.11 -4.31 26.52
N MET A 629 -9.38 -4.64 26.19
CA MET A 629 -10.09 -4.00 25.09
C MET A 629 -10.60 -2.59 25.50
N PRO A 630 -10.69 -1.66 24.54
CA PRO A 630 -11.34 -0.36 24.76
C PRO A 630 -12.80 -0.56 25.20
N ARG A 631 -13.25 0.17 26.22
CA ARG A 631 -14.63 0.03 26.71
C ARG A 631 -15.12 1.25 27.47
N THR A 632 -16.43 1.40 27.54
CA THR A 632 -17.12 2.33 28.44
C THR A 632 -17.51 1.60 29.74
N HIS A 633 -17.84 2.32 30.81
CA HIS A 633 -18.17 1.72 32.12
C HIS A 633 -19.39 0.78 32.13
N ASP A 634 -20.32 0.96 31.20
CA ASP A 634 -21.50 0.10 31.03
C ASP A 634 -21.19 -1.26 30.40
N MET A 635 -20.02 -1.40 29.76
CA MET A 635 -19.61 -2.65 29.11
C MET A 635 -18.96 -3.61 30.13
N PRO A 636 -19.53 -4.80 30.38
CA PRO A 636 -18.99 -5.73 31.36
C PRO A 636 -17.70 -6.38 30.88
N VAL A 637 -16.77 -6.60 31.82
CA VAL A 637 -15.50 -7.29 31.55
C VAL A 637 -15.70 -8.81 31.65
N CYS A 638 -15.16 -9.54 30.69
CA CYS A 638 -15.22 -10.99 30.65
C CYS A 638 -14.47 -11.62 31.82
N ARG A 639 -15.13 -12.56 32.49
CA ARG A 639 -14.57 -13.42 33.52
C ARG A 639 -13.86 -14.64 32.92
N GLU A 640 -13.27 -15.46 33.78
CA GLU A 640 -12.52 -16.67 33.46
C GLU A 640 -13.32 -17.67 32.62
N ASP A 641 -14.64 -17.76 32.81
CA ASP A 641 -15.53 -18.64 32.03
C ASP A 641 -15.73 -18.19 30.59
N LYS A 642 -15.42 -16.93 30.30
CA LYS A 642 -15.53 -16.33 28.98
C LYS A 642 -14.19 -16.23 28.26
N ILE A 643 -13.10 -16.74 28.83
CA ILE A 643 -11.76 -16.75 28.19
C ILE A 643 -11.80 -17.44 26.83
N HIS A 644 -12.36 -18.65 26.79
CA HIS A 644 -12.51 -19.39 25.55
C HIS A 644 -13.45 -18.66 24.57
N CYS A 645 -14.50 -18.00 25.06
CA CYS A 645 -15.44 -17.27 24.20
C CYS A 645 -14.77 -16.12 23.47
N TYR A 646 -14.04 -15.23 24.17
CA TYR A 646 -13.40 -14.11 23.49
C TYR A 646 -12.23 -14.53 22.61
N ALA A 647 -11.55 -15.64 22.92
CA ALA A 647 -10.55 -16.24 22.03
C ALA A 647 -11.20 -16.71 20.72
N GLN A 648 -12.31 -17.47 20.82
CA GLN A 648 -13.09 -17.86 19.65
C GLN A 648 -13.76 -16.67 18.94
N ALA A 649 -14.01 -15.55 19.61
CA ALA A 649 -14.56 -14.37 18.97
C ALA A 649 -13.54 -13.74 18.01
N GLU A 650 -12.27 -13.72 18.37
CA GLU A 650 -11.19 -13.28 17.48
C GLU A 650 -11.07 -14.19 16.25
N ASP A 651 -11.02 -15.51 16.45
CA ASP A 651 -10.92 -16.49 15.36
C ASP A 651 -12.13 -16.44 14.40
N ASP A 652 -13.35 -16.37 14.94
CA ASP A 652 -14.57 -16.29 14.12
C ASP A 652 -14.66 -14.99 13.32
N LEU A 653 -14.22 -13.87 13.90
CA LEU A 653 -14.18 -12.59 13.19
C LEU A 653 -13.20 -12.65 12.02
N LEU A 654 -12.02 -13.24 12.22
CA LEU A 654 -11.04 -13.46 11.17
C LEU A 654 -11.59 -14.36 10.05
N LEU A 655 -12.24 -15.47 10.40
CA LEU A 655 -12.86 -16.38 9.42
C LEU A 655 -13.98 -15.68 8.62
N ARG A 656 -14.74 -14.82 9.29
CA ARG A 656 -15.80 -14.03 8.65
C ARG A 656 -15.21 -13.03 7.65
N GLU A 657 -14.21 -12.24 8.04
CA GLU A 657 -13.53 -11.31 7.12
C GLU A 657 -12.92 -12.04 5.92
N PHE A 658 -12.29 -13.20 6.17
CA PHE A 658 -11.73 -14.05 5.11
C PHE A 658 -12.80 -14.50 4.11
N THR A 659 -13.94 -14.99 4.62
CA THR A 659 -15.04 -15.49 3.78
C THR A 659 -15.71 -14.36 2.98
N GLU A 660 -15.85 -13.17 3.56
CA GLU A 660 -16.32 -11.98 2.85
C GLU A 660 -15.33 -11.56 1.76
N GLY A 661 -14.02 -11.60 2.06
CA GLY A 661 -12.95 -11.33 1.09
C GLY A 661 -12.93 -12.26 -0.12
N LEU A 662 -13.28 -13.53 0.05
CA LEU A 662 -13.37 -14.49 -1.07
C LEU A 662 -14.53 -14.21 -2.03
N LYS A 663 -15.61 -13.55 -1.58
CA LYS A 663 -16.78 -13.23 -2.42
C LYS A 663 -16.53 -12.04 -3.34
N THR A 664 -15.63 -11.14 -2.95
CA THR A 664 -15.31 -9.93 -3.70
C THR A 664 -14.11 -10.18 -4.60
N THR A 665 -14.26 -9.98 -5.92
CA THR A 665 -13.14 -10.02 -6.87
C THR A 665 -12.26 -8.76 -6.84
N ASP A 666 -12.70 -7.72 -6.13
CA ASP A 666 -12.00 -6.44 -6.03
C ASP A 666 -10.99 -6.42 -4.88
N PHE A 667 -9.85 -5.77 -5.13
CA PHE A 667 -8.73 -5.67 -4.20
C PHE A 667 -9.03 -4.95 -2.87
N ASN A 668 -10.25 -4.42 -2.65
CA ASN A 668 -10.65 -3.67 -1.46
C ASN A 668 -11.86 -4.28 -0.74
N TYR A 669 -11.76 -5.57 -0.41
CA TYR A 669 -12.80 -6.29 0.33
C TYR A 669 -13.19 -5.60 1.64
N ARG A 670 -12.25 -4.98 2.36
CA ARG A 670 -12.53 -4.35 3.66
C ARG A 670 -13.45 -3.15 3.60
N GLY A 671 -13.54 -2.40 2.50
CA GLY A 671 -14.49 -1.29 2.39
C GLY A 671 -15.96 -1.73 2.35
N LEU A 672 -16.19 -3.04 2.18
CA LEU A 672 -17.50 -3.67 2.02
C LEU A 672 -17.86 -4.60 3.19
N THR A 673 -16.92 -4.86 4.11
CA THR A 673 -17.18 -5.67 5.32
C THR A 673 -17.95 -4.86 6.36
N GLU A 674 -18.59 -5.55 7.31
CA GLU A 674 -19.28 -4.89 8.43
C GLU A 674 -18.33 -4.00 9.26
N CYS A 675 -17.06 -4.39 9.41
CA CYS A 675 -16.05 -3.57 10.11
C CYS A 675 -15.68 -2.32 9.32
N ASN A 676 -15.53 -2.39 7.99
CA ASN A 676 -15.14 -1.27 7.13
C ASN A 676 -13.81 -0.56 7.53
N CYS A 677 -12.80 -1.32 7.97
CA CYS A 677 -11.51 -0.78 8.41
C CYS A 677 -10.49 -0.66 7.27
N MET A 678 -10.71 0.31 6.36
CA MET A 678 -9.76 0.63 5.28
C MET A 678 -8.47 1.26 5.83
N PRO A 679 -7.33 1.13 5.12
CA PRO A 679 -6.08 1.78 5.53
C PRO A 679 -6.22 3.30 5.69
N ALA A 680 -5.43 3.90 6.58
CA ALA A 680 -5.31 5.35 6.65
C ALA A 680 -4.64 5.90 5.37
N CYS A 681 -5.01 7.11 4.96
CA CYS A 681 -4.43 7.74 3.77
C CYS A 681 -2.95 8.10 4.00
N THR A 682 -2.59 8.53 5.21
CA THR A 682 -1.21 8.72 5.66
C THR A 682 -0.90 7.66 6.70
N SER A 683 0.23 6.98 6.59
CA SER A 683 0.62 5.89 7.49
C SER A 683 2.13 5.85 7.71
N LEU A 684 2.57 5.42 8.89
CA LEU A 684 3.97 5.27 9.25
C LEU A 684 4.18 3.94 9.98
N VAL A 685 4.96 3.06 9.37
CA VAL A 685 5.27 1.72 9.89
C VAL A 685 6.77 1.63 10.14
N TYR A 686 7.16 0.99 11.24
CA TYR A 686 8.55 0.80 11.60
C TYR A 686 8.97 -0.65 11.40
N ASN A 687 9.88 -0.88 10.46
CA ASN A 687 10.51 -2.18 10.25
C ASN A 687 11.80 -2.29 11.05
N ALA A 688 12.11 -3.49 11.51
CA ALA A 688 13.23 -3.75 12.41
C ALA A 688 14.25 -4.72 11.79
N GLU A 689 15.51 -4.31 11.77
CA GLU A 689 16.65 -5.22 11.58
C GLU A 689 17.31 -5.46 12.94
N ILE A 690 17.39 -6.73 13.35
CA ILE A 690 17.80 -7.12 14.70
C ILE A 690 19.18 -7.76 14.64
N SER A 691 20.10 -7.30 15.48
CA SER A 691 21.36 -7.99 15.78
C SER A 691 21.48 -8.28 17.27
N GLN A 692 22.11 -9.39 17.61
CA GLN A 692 22.22 -9.89 18.98
C GLN A 692 23.66 -10.28 19.31
N GLY A 693 24.07 -9.98 20.54
CA GLY A 693 25.34 -10.37 21.13
C GLY A 693 25.17 -10.96 22.53
N ASN A 694 26.20 -11.64 23.04
CA ASN A 694 26.21 -12.11 24.42
C ASN A 694 26.53 -10.96 25.37
N PHE A 695 25.77 -10.85 26.46
CA PHE A 695 26.02 -9.88 27.51
C PHE A 695 26.26 -10.60 28.84
N ASP A 696 27.49 -10.50 29.35
CA ASP A 696 27.92 -11.15 30.58
C ASP A 696 27.94 -10.13 31.73
N LEU A 697 26.86 -10.13 32.50
CA LEU A 697 26.67 -9.21 33.62
C LEU A 697 27.74 -9.44 34.71
N ASP A 698 28.07 -10.68 35.02
CA ASP A 698 28.99 -11.02 36.11
C ASP A 698 30.40 -10.50 35.82
N LYS A 699 30.88 -10.65 34.59
CA LYS A 699 32.16 -10.06 34.17
C LYS A 699 32.15 -8.53 34.24
N LEU A 700 31.04 -7.90 33.85
CA LEU A 700 30.89 -6.44 33.94
C LEU A 700 30.92 -5.96 35.39
N LEU A 701 30.15 -6.60 36.28
CA LEU A 701 30.11 -6.28 37.71
C LEU A 701 31.47 -6.52 38.37
N SER A 702 32.16 -7.62 38.03
CA SER A 702 33.51 -7.93 38.50
C SER A 702 34.52 -6.86 38.07
N ALA A 703 34.44 -6.39 36.82
CA ALA A 703 35.27 -5.29 36.32
C ALA A 703 34.97 -3.96 37.01
N MET A 704 33.75 -3.75 37.50
CA MET A 704 33.35 -2.58 38.31
C MET A 704 33.66 -2.74 39.82
N GLY A 705 34.23 -3.86 40.25
CA GLY A 705 34.54 -4.13 41.66
C GLY A 705 33.32 -4.50 42.52
N ILE A 706 32.20 -4.88 41.92
CA ILE A 706 30.97 -5.29 42.61
C ILE A 706 30.97 -6.82 42.77
N THR A 707 31.22 -7.30 43.99
CA THR A 707 31.30 -8.74 44.30
C THR A 707 30.00 -9.33 44.87
N ASN A 708 29.09 -8.49 45.38
CA ASN A 708 27.84 -8.90 46.02
C ASN A 708 26.62 -8.70 45.10
N SER A 709 26.65 -9.30 43.91
CA SER A 709 25.48 -9.32 43.03
C SER A 709 24.45 -10.37 43.50
N PRO A 710 23.14 -10.14 43.34
CA PRO A 710 22.14 -11.18 43.57
C PRO A 710 22.40 -12.37 42.63
N GLN A 711 22.51 -13.58 43.18
CA GLN A 711 22.94 -14.80 42.46
C GLN A 711 22.02 -15.22 41.28
N ASP A 712 20.84 -14.61 41.14
CA ASP A 712 19.85 -14.91 40.08
C ASP A 712 19.50 -13.71 39.19
N LEU A 713 20.24 -12.60 39.30
CA LEU A 713 19.97 -11.41 38.51
C LEU A 713 20.50 -11.60 37.08
N GLN A 714 19.61 -11.47 36.09
CA GLN A 714 20.00 -11.46 34.69
C GLN A 714 19.59 -10.12 34.06
N MET A 715 20.52 -9.53 33.32
CA MET A 715 20.32 -8.24 32.65
C MET A 715 20.52 -8.40 31.14
N SER A 716 19.80 -7.59 30.38
CA SER A 716 19.96 -7.42 28.94
C SER A 716 20.02 -5.94 28.58
N ARG A 717 20.76 -5.65 27.51
CA ARG A 717 20.91 -4.30 26.98
C ARG A 717 20.15 -4.20 25.67
N LEU A 718 19.33 -3.17 25.53
CA LEU A 718 18.52 -2.91 24.35
C LEU A 718 18.86 -1.53 23.79
N GLU A 719 19.27 -1.47 22.53
CA GLU A 719 19.47 -0.21 21.80
C GLU A 719 18.57 -0.17 20.57
N ILE A 720 17.81 0.91 20.42
CA ILE A 720 16.88 1.13 19.31
C ILE A 720 17.27 2.43 18.63
N TYR A 721 17.51 2.40 17.31
CA TYR A 721 17.93 3.59 16.57
C TYR A 721 17.53 3.51 15.11
N PHE A 722 17.39 4.66 14.43
CA PHE A 722 17.21 4.65 12.98
C PHE A 722 18.48 4.21 12.26
N LYS A 723 18.35 3.33 11.27
CA LYS A 723 19.48 2.81 10.49
C LYS A 723 20.16 3.89 9.64
N GLU A 724 19.36 4.77 9.04
CA GLU A 724 19.80 5.77 8.05
C GLU A 724 19.21 7.15 8.39
N ASN A 725 19.93 8.23 8.08
CA ASN A 725 19.50 9.60 8.38
C ASN A 725 18.28 10.06 7.58
N GLN A 726 18.00 9.38 6.47
CA GLN A 726 16.96 9.74 5.52
C GLN A 726 16.42 8.48 4.87
N PHE A 727 15.17 8.54 4.41
CA PHE A 727 14.49 7.43 3.74
C PHE A 727 13.57 7.96 2.64
N ILE A 728 13.20 7.11 1.69
CA ILE A 728 12.30 7.47 0.58
C ILE A 728 10.87 7.22 1.03
N THR A 729 10.03 8.24 0.97
CA THR A 729 8.61 8.15 1.30
C THR A 729 7.81 7.78 0.06
N SER A 730 6.73 7.03 0.25
CA SER A 730 5.72 6.85 -0.80
C SER A 730 4.73 8.01 -0.73
N LYS A 731 4.30 8.51 -1.87
CA LYS A 731 3.34 9.60 -1.99
C LYS A 731 2.16 9.13 -2.82
N ARG A 732 0.97 9.19 -2.21
CA ARG A 732 -0.30 9.08 -2.90
C ARG A 732 -0.60 10.43 -3.55
N SER A 733 -0.84 10.43 -4.86
CA SER A 733 -1.29 11.60 -5.61
C SER A 733 -2.40 11.24 -6.58
N GLU A 734 -3.16 12.24 -7.01
CA GLU A 734 -4.04 12.11 -8.17
C GLU A 734 -3.21 11.75 -9.40
N LEU A 735 -3.60 10.68 -10.10
CA LEU A 735 -2.94 10.24 -11.34
C LEU A 735 -3.51 10.97 -12.55
N TYR A 736 -4.82 11.19 -12.55
CA TYR A 736 -5.58 11.68 -13.68
C TYR A 736 -6.64 12.65 -13.17
N GLY A 737 -6.32 13.94 -13.17
CA GLY A 737 -7.23 15.00 -12.73
C GLY A 737 -8.33 15.27 -13.74
N VAL A 738 -9.28 16.14 -13.36
CA VAL A 738 -10.32 16.64 -14.29
C VAL A 738 -9.68 17.43 -15.45
N THR A 739 -8.59 18.14 -15.17
CA THR A 739 -7.82 18.89 -16.17
C THR A 739 -7.20 17.96 -17.21
N ASP A 740 -6.61 16.84 -16.77
CA ASP A 740 -6.00 15.86 -17.67
C ASP A 740 -7.06 15.17 -18.51
N PHE A 741 -8.19 14.80 -17.89
CA PHE A 741 -9.32 14.23 -18.61
C PHE A 741 -9.86 15.17 -19.71
N LEU A 742 -10.08 16.45 -19.38
CA LEU A 742 -10.55 17.45 -20.33
C LEU A 742 -9.54 17.73 -21.44
N ALA A 743 -8.25 17.84 -21.10
CA ALA A 743 -7.19 18.04 -22.07
C ALA A 743 -7.11 16.88 -23.06
N ASN A 744 -7.20 15.63 -22.57
CA ASN A 744 -7.16 14.45 -23.42
C ASN A 744 -8.41 14.33 -24.32
N CYS A 745 -9.60 14.61 -23.79
CA CYS A 745 -10.83 14.63 -24.60
C CYS A 745 -10.77 15.73 -25.67
N GLY A 746 -10.30 16.93 -25.31
CA GLY A 746 -10.10 18.04 -26.23
C GLY A 746 -9.08 17.71 -27.32
N GLY A 747 -7.97 17.06 -26.96
CA GLY A 747 -6.96 16.59 -27.89
C GLY A 747 -7.52 15.57 -28.90
N ILE A 748 -8.29 14.58 -28.43
CA ILE A 748 -8.93 13.59 -29.33
C ILE A 748 -9.95 14.26 -30.26
N PHE A 749 -10.85 15.09 -29.72
CA PHE A 749 -11.84 15.78 -30.55
C PHE A 749 -11.22 16.76 -31.54
N GLY A 750 -10.15 17.45 -31.13
CA GLY A 750 -9.33 18.28 -32.00
C GLY A 750 -8.69 17.48 -33.13
N LEU A 751 -8.06 16.34 -32.83
CA LEU A 751 -7.42 15.48 -33.83
C LEU A 751 -8.40 14.92 -34.86
N PHE A 752 -9.55 14.41 -34.42
CA PHE A 752 -10.48 13.70 -35.31
C PHE A 752 -11.43 14.63 -36.06
N MET A 753 -11.85 15.74 -35.45
CA MET A 753 -12.91 16.61 -36.01
C MET A 753 -12.54 18.09 -36.09
N GLY A 754 -11.41 18.52 -35.51
CA GLY A 754 -11.14 19.95 -35.30
C GLY A 754 -12.13 20.60 -34.32
N PHE A 755 -12.79 19.80 -33.49
CA PHE A 755 -13.85 20.26 -32.60
C PHE A 755 -13.26 20.91 -31.34
N SER A 756 -13.82 22.05 -30.94
CA SER A 756 -13.45 22.79 -29.73
C SER A 756 -14.69 23.20 -28.93
N ILE A 757 -14.48 23.77 -27.73
CA ILE A 757 -15.57 24.34 -26.91
C ILE A 757 -16.29 25.46 -27.67
N LEU A 758 -15.58 26.26 -28.49
CA LEU A 758 -16.21 27.30 -29.30
C LEU A 758 -17.11 26.68 -30.37
N SER A 759 -16.71 25.55 -30.97
CA SER A 759 -17.54 24.79 -31.91
C SER A 759 -18.84 24.29 -31.27
N LEU A 760 -18.79 23.90 -29.99
CA LEU A 760 -19.99 23.54 -29.21
C LEU A 760 -20.92 24.75 -29.03
N VAL A 761 -20.36 25.91 -28.67
CA VAL A 761 -21.12 27.16 -28.52
C VAL A 761 -21.74 27.59 -29.85
N GLU A 762 -21.02 27.49 -30.96
CA GLU A 762 -21.52 27.77 -32.32
C GLU A 762 -22.71 26.87 -32.69
N MET A 763 -22.61 25.57 -32.37
CA MET A 763 -23.67 24.59 -32.58
C MET A 763 -24.90 24.96 -31.75
N LEU A 764 -24.74 25.21 -30.45
CA LEU A 764 -25.85 25.61 -29.57
C LEU A 764 -26.49 26.91 -30.06
N TYR A 765 -25.70 27.92 -30.42
CA TYR A 765 -26.20 29.19 -30.95
C TYR A 765 -27.05 29.00 -32.21
N HIS A 766 -26.61 28.18 -33.17
CA HIS A 766 -27.38 27.93 -34.41
C HIS A 766 -28.66 27.12 -34.18
N PHE A 767 -28.60 26.06 -33.36
CA PHE A 767 -29.72 25.15 -33.18
C PHE A 767 -30.70 25.56 -32.07
N THR A 768 -30.35 26.53 -31.22
CA THR A 768 -31.25 27.06 -30.18
C THR A 768 -31.66 28.50 -30.49
N LEU A 769 -30.79 29.48 -30.21
CA LEU A 769 -31.09 30.91 -30.29
C LEU A 769 -31.48 31.35 -31.70
N ARG A 770 -30.70 30.93 -32.70
CA ARG A 770 -30.96 31.30 -34.10
C ARG A 770 -32.14 30.53 -34.68
N PHE A 771 -32.34 29.30 -34.26
CA PHE A 771 -33.54 28.53 -34.64
C PHE A 771 -34.81 29.14 -34.02
N TRP A 772 -34.76 29.53 -32.75
CA TRP A 772 -35.87 30.17 -32.04
C TRP A 772 -36.18 31.57 -32.60
N SER A 773 -35.18 32.40 -32.85
CA SER A 773 -35.38 33.72 -33.46
C SER A 773 -36.00 33.62 -34.85
N ASN A 774 -35.72 32.54 -35.56
CA ASN A 774 -36.28 32.24 -36.87
C ASN A 774 -37.67 31.58 -36.81
N ILE A 775 -38.02 30.96 -35.68
CA ILE A 775 -39.37 30.42 -35.41
C ILE A 775 -40.34 31.52 -34.95
N GLN A 776 -39.86 32.58 -34.29
CA GLN A 776 -40.68 33.74 -33.90
C GLN A 776 -41.06 34.68 -35.07
N CYS A 777 -41.35 34.07 -36.23
CA CYS A 777 -42.46 34.56 -37.04
C CYS A 777 -43.79 34.36 -36.28
#